data_AF-A0A916BL28-F1
#
_entry.id   AF-A0A916BL28-F1
#
_cell.length_a   1.000
_cell.length_b   1.000
_cell.length_c   1.000
_cell.angle_alpha   90.00
_cell.angle_beta   90.00
_cell.angle_gamma   90.00
#
_symmetry.space_group_name_H-M   'P 1'
#
loop_
_entity.id
_entity.type
_entity.pdbx_description
1 polymer ?
#
loop_
_entity_poly.entity_id
_entity_poly.type
_entity_poly.pdbx_seq_one_letter_code
_entity_poly.pdbx_strand_id
1 'polypeptide(L)'
;MTLQPHTWEPALLSQAHEAWHSSVMTPPQRSFNRALLDRAYAQCEKLTAQHSRSFYRASSFLSGEKRRAVRALYAFCRITDDIVDCPDCNAQQSLSEWRHIALAAEPPVDNLVAVAWADARQRYHVPLRLAEQLIDGVARDLDQACYTTFDDLAAYAYGVASTVGLMSMRIIGYRNAAAIPYAVKLGVALQLTNILRDVGADWRMGRVYLPADELARFDLSADDLAHGQVTERWRAFMRFQIERNRRLYAEAWPGIQLLNEDGRFAIAAAGELYRRILDDIETHDYDVFTRRARVSAPRKVLDLARLWWRTHEQPASPAASVVNVWKRTGSEVLKQVVTRVDHVLNISKPQYDFIITGAGLAGLSLALHLINSPLRDRSILIVDHDTKERNDRTWSYWSDRPTLFDGLACRTWDRLHLAGFNGELQVPLRRYRYRTIRGIDFYEHARRELAQHPNVTWRHGQVEAIEEGGGSARVVINRECVTGRWVFDSTPRRAASVEDARFHQLKLHFKGWEIETPRSAFDSGVATFLDFRTPQAGATRFFYVLPFDEQHALVEYTLFSNRPLLPREYEQAMQTYLHEVLKIDDYRITRQESGVIPITDRPYPRRLSERAAGRVLSIGMQGGRIKPSTGFAFMRVQADSAAIVQSLLEHDQPFAIPGDSERYRLYDSLLLDIMEHDPERIQAIFAALFKRNSIEQVLSFLDERASLAQNVRMIATLPPAPFLQALERLGTSKERVVETT
;
A
#
# COMPACT_ATOMS: atom_id res chain seq x y z
N MET A 1 -22.81 38.17 -2.15
CA MET A 1 -21.92 38.65 -1.07
C MET A 1 -20.65 37.81 -1.11
N THR A 2 -19.47 38.40 -0.90
CA THR A 2 -18.18 37.72 -1.05
C THR A 2 -17.75 37.04 0.26
N LEU A 3 -17.43 35.75 0.21
CA LEU A 3 -16.90 34.98 1.34
C LEU A 3 -15.47 35.44 1.68
N GLN A 4 -15.25 35.88 2.92
CA GLN A 4 -13.93 36.21 3.47
C GLN A 4 -13.05 34.95 3.64
N PRO A 5 -11.71 35.06 3.68
CA PRO A 5 -10.82 33.95 4.03
C PRO A 5 -11.10 33.41 5.44
N HIS A 6 -10.84 32.11 5.68
CA HIS A 6 -11.11 31.46 6.96
C HIS A 6 -10.22 32.00 8.09
N THR A 7 -10.74 32.91 8.91
CA THR A 7 -10.06 33.43 10.12
C THR A 7 -9.93 32.39 11.22
N TRP A 8 -10.84 31.42 11.27
CA TRP A 8 -10.86 30.32 12.24
C TRP A 8 -9.85 29.19 11.95
N GLU A 9 -9.44 29.00 10.69
CA GLU A 9 -8.64 27.83 10.27
C GLU A 9 -7.32 27.67 11.04
N PRO A 10 -6.51 28.73 11.25
CA PRO A 10 -5.28 28.62 12.03
C PRO A 10 -5.50 28.16 13.48
N ALA A 11 -6.58 28.62 14.12
CA ALA A 11 -6.90 28.25 15.50
C ALA A 11 -7.26 26.76 15.62
N LEU A 12 -8.05 26.25 14.67
CA LEU A 12 -8.40 24.82 14.65
C LEU A 12 -7.18 23.94 14.32
N LEU A 13 -6.32 24.38 13.41
CA LEU A 13 -5.07 23.69 13.10
C LEU A 13 -4.13 23.64 14.30
N SER A 14 -4.08 24.70 15.10
CA SER A 14 -3.31 24.70 16.35
C SER A 14 -3.81 23.63 17.32
N GLN A 15 -5.13 23.51 17.51
CA GLN A 15 -5.73 22.46 18.35
C GLN A 15 -5.45 21.05 17.81
N ALA A 16 -5.51 20.87 16.48
CA ALA A 16 -5.21 19.59 15.84
C ALA A 16 -3.74 19.19 16.01
N HIS A 17 -2.82 20.15 15.90
CA HIS A 17 -1.39 19.94 16.10
C HIS A 17 -1.03 19.72 17.58
N GLU A 18 -1.69 20.40 18.52
CA GLU A 18 -1.52 20.15 19.95
C GLU A 18 -1.78 18.68 20.29
N ALA A 19 -2.91 18.14 19.83
CA ALA A 19 -3.25 16.74 19.99
C ALA A 19 -2.26 15.80 19.30
N TRP A 20 -1.64 16.26 18.22
CA TRP A 20 -0.63 15.50 17.49
C TRP A 20 0.67 15.34 18.27
N HIS A 21 1.13 16.43 18.89
CA HIS A 21 2.40 16.50 19.59
C HIS A 21 2.34 15.93 21.02
N SER A 22 1.16 15.89 21.65
CA SER A 22 0.98 15.32 22.99
C SER A 22 1.01 13.78 23.04
N SER A 23 1.21 13.11 21.91
CA SER A 23 1.30 11.64 21.84
C SER A 23 2.64 11.14 22.41
N VAL A 24 2.75 11.02 23.73
CA VAL A 24 3.84 10.29 24.39
C VAL A 24 3.68 8.80 24.07
N MET A 25 4.75 8.17 23.55
CA MET A 25 4.78 6.74 23.27
C MET A 25 4.83 5.93 24.58
N THR A 26 3.68 5.64 25.16
CA THR A 26 3.59 4.65 26.24
C THR A 26 3.62 3.25 25.60
N PRO A 27 4.58 2.37 25.97
CA PRO A 27 4.59 1.00 25.50
C PRO A 27 3.29 0.30 25.91
N PRO A 28 2.79 -0.67 25.13
CA PRO A 28 1.52 -1.30 25.43
C PRO A 28 1.61 -2.06 26.77
N GLN A 29 0.94 -1.52 27.80
CA GLN A 29 0.64 -2.26 29.01
C GLN A 29 -0.60 -3.12 28.74
N ARG A 30 -0.40 -4.44 28.78
CA ARG A 30 -1.36 -5.56 28.71
C ARG A 30 -2.39 -5.57 27.56
N SER A 31 -2.37 -6.64 26.76
CA SER A 31 -3.43 -6.95 25.81
C SER A 31 -4.66 -7.51 26.53
N PHE A 32 -5.85 -6.95 26.29
CA PHE A 32 -7.11 -7.61 26.65
C PHE A 32 -7.16 -9.03 26.06
N ASN A 33 -7.78 -9.98 26.78
CA ASN A 33 -8.00 -11.32 26.22
C ASN A 33 -8.90 -11.22 24.97
N ARG A 34 -8.55 -11.96 23.93
CA ARG A 34 -9.26 -12.02 22.63
C ARG A 34 -10.77 -12.23 22.77
N ALA A 35 -11.22 -13.10 23.67
CA ALA A 35 -12.65 -13.37 23.84
C ALA A 35 -13.43 -12.13 24.32
N LEU A 36 -12.83 -11.29 25.17
CA LEU A 36 -13.41 -10.02 25.61
C LEU A 36 -13.45 -9.02 24.46
N LEU A 37 -12.36 -8.89 23.70
CA LEU A 37 -12.29 -8.00 22.53
C LEU A 37 -13.32 -8.36 21.46
N ASP A 38 -13.54 -9.64 21.20
CA ASP A 38 -14.53 -10.07 20.20
C ASP A 38 -15.96 -9.71 20.63
N ARG A 39 -16.30 -9.90 21.90
CA ARG A 39 -17.58 -9.40 22.46
C ARG A 39 -17.69 -7.89 22.40
N ALA A 40 -16.61 -7.17 22.73
CA ALA A 40 -16.56 -5.72 22.77
C ALA A 40 -16.80 -5.09 21.39
N TYR A 41 -16.09 -5.57 20.38
CA TYR A 41 -16.26 -5.10 19.00
C TYR A 41 -17.60 -5.54 18.39
N ALA A 42 -18.14 -6.72 18.75
CA ALA A 42 -19.47 -7.13 18.33
C ALA A 42 -20.56 -6.20 18.90
N GLN A 43 -20.39 -5.71 20.13
CA GLN A 43 -21.30 -4.71 20.70
C GLN A 43 -21.24 -3.38 19.93
N CYS A 44 -20.04 -2.91 19.59
CA CYS A 44 -19.85 -1.70 18.78
C CYS A 44 -20.47 -1.85 17.38
N GLU A 45 -20.38 -3.05 16.79
CA GLU A 45 -21.01 -3.37 15.51
C GLU A 45 -22.54 -3.25 15.59
N LYS A 46 -23.16 -3.87 16.60
CA LYS A 46 -24.62 -3.81 16.80
C LYS A 46 -25.11 -2.38 16.97
N LEU A 47 -24.44 -1.61 17.82
CA LEU A 47 -24.76 -0.20 18.06
C LEU A 47 -24.63 0.62 16.77
N THR A 48 -23.56 0.43 16.00
CA THR A 48 -23.39 1.12 14.71
C THR A 48 -24.51 0.77 13.72
N ALA A 49 -24.90 -0.51 13.62
CA ALA A 49 -25.96 -0.97 12.72
C ALA A 49 -27.34 -0.40 13.08
N GLN A 50 -27.61 -0.24 14.37
CA GLN A 50 -28.87 0.32 14.90
C GLN A 50 -28.98 1.82 14.64
N HIS A 51 -27.92 2.59 14.92
CA HIS A 51 -27.96 4.05 14.90
C HIS A 51 -27.66 4.66 13.52
N SER A 52 -26.87 4.01 12.66
CA SER A 52 -26.58 4.54 11.31
C SER A 52 -26.39 3.46 10.25
N ARG A 53 -27.47 3.14 9.54
CA ARG A 53 -27.44 2.22 8.39
C ARG A 53 -26.49 2.68 7.27
N SER A 54 -26.37 3.99 7.06
CA SER A 54 -25.50 4.57 6.03
C SER A 54 -24.03 4.38 6.38
N PHE A 55 -23.64 4.70 7.63
CA PHE A 55 -22.27 4.53 8.10
C PHE A 55 -21.90 3.05 8.25
N TYR A 56 -22.83 2.20 8.72
CA TYR A 56 -22.63 0.76 8.79
C TYR A 56 -22.30 0.15 7.43
N ARG A 57 -23.01 0.56 6.37
CA ARG A 57 -22.73 0.11 4.99
C ARG A 57 -21.43 0.69 4.44
N ALA A 58 -21.15 1.97 4.68
CA ALA A 58 -19.92 2.62 4.21
C ALA A 58 -18.66 2.04 4.87
N SER A 59 -18.71 1.77 6.18
CA SER A 59 -17.60 1.15 6.91
C SER A 59 -17.33 -0.30 6.48
N SER A 60 -18.27 -0.99 5.84
CA SER A 60 -18.07 -2.33 5.30
C SER A 60 -17.07 -2.41 4.15
N PHE A 61 -16.71 -1.28 3.53
CA PHE A 61 -15.66 -1.21 2.51
C PHE A 61 -14.23 -1.20 3.11
N LEU A 62 -14.09 -1.06 4.43
CA LEU A 62 -12.81 -1.14 5.13
C LEU A 62 -12.42 -2.61 5.40
N SER A 63 -11.12 -2.86 5.56
CA SER A 63 -10.61 -4.16 6.02
C SER A 63 -11.22 -4.56 7.37
N GLY A 64 -11.26 -5.87 7.67
CA GLY A 64 -11.95 -6.38 8.86
C GLY A 64 -11.53 -5.70 10.17
N GLU A 65 -10.24 -5.45 10.34
CA GLU A 65 -9.69 -4.80 11.55
C GLU A 65 -9.97 -3.30 11.61
N LYS A 66 -9.80 -2.56 10.50
CA LYS A 66 -10.12 -1.13 10.44
C LYS A 66 -11.62 -0.89 10.59
N ARG A 67 -12.44 -1.76 10.02
CA ARG A 67 -13.89 -1.74 10.17
C ARG A 67 -14.30 -1.90 11.63
N ARG A 68 -13.71 -2.85 12.36
CA ARG A 68 -13.92 -3.02 13.81
C ARG A 68 -13.57 -1.74 14.57
N ALA A 69 -12.39 -1.18 14.32
CA ALA A 69 -11.92 0.04 14.99
C ALA A 69 -12.75 1.29 14.68
N VAL A 70 -13.13 1.51 13.42
CA VAL A 70 -14.00 2.63 13.02
C VAL A 70 -15.40 2.49 13.64
N ARG A 71 -15.92 1.28 13.79
CA ARG A 71 -17.20 1.03 14.49
C ARG A 71 -17.08 1.26 16.00
N ALA A 72 -15.93 0.95 16.61
CA ALA A 72 -15.66 1.29 18.00
C ALA A 72 -15.57 2.82 18.21
N LEU A 73 -14.87 3.53 17.32
CA LEU A 73 -14.85 5.00 17.31
C LEU A 73 -16.27 5.57 17.18
N TYR A 74 -17.08 5.04 16.26
CA TYR A 74 -18.47 5.47 16.10
C TYR A 74 -19.29 5.25 17.37
N ALA A 75 -19.17 4.08 18.00
CA ALA A 75 -19.87 3.77 19.24
C ALA A 75 -19.44 4.68 20.40
N PHE A 76 -18.14 5.00 20.50
CA PHE A 76 -17.62 5.98 21.46
C PHE A 76 -18.25 7.37 21.23
N CYS A 77 -18.25 7.86 19.99
CA CYS A 77 -18.87 9.16 19.66
C CYS A 77 -20.36 9.15 20.01
N ARG A 78 -21.07 8.07 19.63
CA ARG A 78 -22.52 7.99 19.84
C ARG A 78 -22.92 8.00 21.32
N ILE A 79 -22.23 7.24 22.16
CA ILE A 79 -22.48 7.27 23.61
C ILE A 79 -22.21 8.67 24.17
N THR A 80 -21.16 9.34 23.70
CA THR A 80 -20.83 10.69 24.15
C THR A 80 -21.94 11.69 23.80
N ASP A 81 -22.48 11.64 22.59
CA ASP A 81 -23.63 12.47 22.17
C ASP A 81 -24.90 12.11 22.96
N ASP A 82 -25.19 10.81 23.13
CA ASP A 82 -26.39 10.32 23.85
C ASP A 82 -26.46 10.82 25.30
N ILE A 83 -25.31 10.98 25.97
CA ILE A 83 -25.23 11.49 27.34
C ILE A 83 -25.68 12.95 27.43
N VAL A 84 -25.32 13.76 26.44
CA VAL A 84 -25.62 15.21 26.44
C VAL A 84 -27.01 15.52 25.88
N ASP A 85 -27.54 14.65 25.01
CA ASP A 85 -28.90 14.77 24.47
C ASP A 85 -29.99 14.18 25.40
N CYS A 86 -29.61 13.70 26.58
CA CYS A 86 -30.51 13.07 27.54
C CYS A 86 -31.20 14.13 28.45
N PRO A 87 -32.54 14.32 28.33
CA PRO A 87 -33.24 15.43 29.00
C PRO A 87 -33.49 15.23 30.50
N ASP A 88 -33.47 13.98 30.98
CA ASP A 88 -33.87 13.61 32.36
C ASP A 88 -32.73 13.08 33.23
N CYS A 89 -31.48 13.16 32.76
CA CYS A 89 -30.32 12.66 33.51
C CYS A 89 -29.37 13.79 33.95
N ASN A 90 -28.54 13.50 34.94
CA ASN A 90 -27.45 14.38 35.33
C ASN A 90 -26.32 14.30 34.28
N ALA A 91 -26.55 14.89 33.10
CA ALA A 91 -25.67 14.79 31.93
C ALA A 91 -24.23 15.22 32.24
N GLN A 92 -24.03 16.25 33.07
CA GLN A 92 -22.70 16.71 33.50
C GLN A 92 -21.94 15.64 34.29
N GLN A 93 -22.63 14.97 35.22
CA GLN A 93 -22.05 13.87 36.00
C GLN A 93 -21.79 12.66 35.11
N SER A 94 -22.76 12.25 34.30
CA SER A 94 -22.62 11.10 33.39
C SER A 94 -21.51 11.31 32.36
N LEU A 95 -21.33 12.53 31.84
CA LEU A 95 -20.24 12.86 30.92
C LEU A 95 -18.88 12.84 31.61
N SER A 96 -18.81 13.26 32.88
CA SER A 96 -17.59 13.18 33.70
C SER A 96 -17.19 11.73 33.99
N GLU A 97 -18.16 10.88 34.35
CA GLU A 97 -17.96 9.43 34.53
C GLU A 97 -17.53 8.77 33.22
N TRP A 98 -18.22 9.07 32.12
CA TRP A 98 -17.87 8.55 30.80
C TRP A 98 -16.49 9.02 30.34
N ARG A 99 -16.11 10.27 30.60
CA ARG A 99 -14.76 10.79 30.32
C ARG A 99 -13.71 9.95 31.03
N HIS A 100 -13.92 9.62 32.31
CA HIS A 100 -12.98 8.78 33.04
C HIS A 100 -12.86 7.37 32.42
N ILE A 101 -14.00 6.76 32.05
CA ILE A 101 -14.06 5.42 31.48
C ILE A 101 -13.47 5.36 30.06
N ALA A 102 -13.89 6.24 29.16
CA ALA A 102 -13.52 6.19 27.75
C ALA A 102 -12.07 6.59 27.46
N LEU A 103 -11.48 7.40 28.35
CA LEU A 103 -10.08 7.84 28.25
C LEU A 103 -9.10 6.92 28.97
N ALA A 104 -9.58 6.05 29.87
CA ALA A 104 -8.76 5.07 30.57
C ALA A 104 -7.97 4.19 29.60
N ALA A 105 -6.72 3.89 29.97
CA ALA A 105 -5.92 2.87 29.26
C ALA A 105 -6.51 1.47 29.49
N GLU A 106 -7.03 1.22 30.70
CA GLU A 106 -7.68 -0.02 31.11
C GLU A 106 -9.10 0.29 31.62
N PRO A 107 -10.11 0.42 30.74
CA PRO A 107 -11.50 0.62 31.15
C PRO A 107 -12.09 -0.62 31.86
N PRO A 108 -13.16 -0.44 32.65
CA PRO A 108 -13.92 -1.55 33.23
C PRO A 108 -14.35 -2.58 32.18
N VAL A 109 -14.12 -3.86 32.46
CA VAL A 109 -14.35 -4.98 31.52
C VAL A 109 -15.82 -5.20 31.14
N ASP A 110 -16.74 -4.69 31.96
CA ASP A 110 -18.17 -4.67 31.71
C ASP A 110 -18.58 -3.55 30.73
N ASN A 111 -17.77 -2.50 30.58
CA ASN A 111 -17.98 -1.47 29.57
C ASN A 111 -17.36 -1.87 28.23
N LEU A 112 -18.09 -2.72 27.50
CA LEU A 112 -17.67 -3.28 26.22
C LEU A 112 -17.31 -2.24 25.15
N VAL A 113 -17.98 -1.08 25.11
CA VAL A 113 -17.65 -0.03 24.13
C VAL A 113 -16.34 0.66 24.50
N ALA A 114 -16.13 0.98 25.78
CA ALA A 114 -14.87 1.55 26.25
C ALA A 114 -13.70 0.59 26.04
N VAL A 115 -13.87 -0.72 26.26
CA VAL A 115 -12.85 -1.75 25.99
C VAL A 115 -12.46 -1.78 24.51
N ALA A 116 -13.44 -1.85 23.59
CA ALA A 116 -13.15 -1.82 22.15
C ALA A 116 -12.50 -0.51 21.71
N TRP A 117 -12.91 0.61 22.32
CA TRP A 117 -12.34 1.93 22.04
C TRP A 117 -10.90 2.04 22.53
N ALA A 118 -10.59 1.60 23.75
CA ALA A 118 -9.24 1.59 24.29
C ALA A 118 -8.29 0.76 23.42
N ASP A 119 -8.72 -0.45 23.01
CA ASP A 119 -7.97 -1.30 22.07
C ASP A 119 -7.73 -0.58 20.72
N ALA A 120 -8.78 0.00 20.12
CA ALA A 120 -8.66 0.73 18.86
C ALA A 120 -7.71 1.95 19.00
N ARG A 121 -7.82 2.74 20.07
CA ARG A 121 -6.94 3.89 20.30
C ARG A 121 -5.48 3.46 20.43
N GLN A 122 -5.23 2.41 21.20
CA GLN A 122 -3.87 1.91 21.43
C GLN A 122 -3.28 1.32 20.13
N ARG A 123 -4.06 0.49 19.43
CA ARG A 123 -3.64 -0.19 18.19
C ARG A 123 -3.34 0.78 17.05
N TYR A 124 -4.16 1.82 16.89
CA TYR A 124 -4.02 2.80 15.80
C TYR A 124 -3.32 4.10 16.25
N HIS A 125 -2.77 4.11 17.47
CA HIS A 125 -2.12 5.27 18.07
C HIS A 125 -2.96 6.55 17.92
N VAL A 126 -4.25 6.46 18.23
CA VAL A 126 -5.15 7.61 18.22
C VAL A 126 -4.77 8.49 19.43
N PRO A 127 -4.38 9.75 19.21
CA PRO A 127 -4.01 10.63 20.31
C PRO A 127 -5.17 10.79 21.30
N LEU A 128 -4.89 10.53 22.59
CA LEU A 128 -5.87 10.68 23.67
C LEU A 128 -6.50 12.08 23.67
N ARG A 129 -5.69 13.10 23.37
CA ARG A 129 -6.11 14.49 23.29
C ARG A 129 -7.23 14.76 22.28
N LEU A 130 -7.34 13.98 21.19
CA LEU A 130 -8.46 14.13 20.25
C LEU A 130 -9.78 13.63 20.85
N ALA A 131 -9.74 12.60 21.70
CA ALA A 131 -10.91 12.11 22.40
C ALA A 131 -11.34 13.07 23.51
N GLU A 132 -10.38 13.70 24.21
CA GLU A 132 -10.64 14.79 25.16
C GLU A 132 -11.31 15.97 24.45
N GLN A 133 -10.73 16.47 23.36
CA GLN A 133 -11.28 17.57 22.57
C GLN A 133 -12.70 17.27 22.05
N LEU A 134 -13.00 16.01 21.74
CA LEU A 134 -14.36 15.60 21.38
C LEU A 134 -15.32 15.73 22.55
N ILE A 135 -14.97 15.16 23.71
CA ILE A 135 -15.80 15.23 24.92
C ILE A 135 -16.00 16.69 25.34
N ASP A 136 -14.96 17.51 25.26
CA ASP A 136 -15.02 18.95 25.55
C ASP A 136 -15.92 19.68 24.55
N GLY A 137 -15.92 19.26 23.28
CA GLY A 137 -16.78 19.80 22.24
C GLY A 137 -18.26 19.51 22.50
N VAL A 138 -18.60 18.24 22.79
CA VAL A 138 -19.97 17.82 23.11
C VAL A 138 -20.44 18.44 24.43
N ALA A 139 -19.56 18.59 25.43
CA ALA A 139 -19.89 19.23 26.70
C ALA A 139 -20.41 20.67 26.54
N ARG A 140 -20.04 21.39 25.48
CA ARG A 140 -20.53 22.75 25.23
C ARG A 140 -22.04 22.82 25.05
N ASP A 141 -22.66 21.76 24.52
CA ASP A 141 -24.11 21.70 24.32
C ASP A 141 -24.89 21.67 25.66
N LEU A 142 -24.21 21.50 26.81
CA LEU A 142 -24.83 21.60 28.14
C LEU A 142 -25.03 23.04 28.61
N ASP A 143 -24.12 23.94 28.24
CA ASP A 143 -24.08 25.32 28.75
C ASP A 143 -24.33 26.39 27.65
N GLN A 144 -24.13 26.04 26.38
CA GLN A 144 -24.13 26.99 25.27
C GLN A 144 -25.28 26.73 24.29
N ALA A 145 -26.31 27.59 24.35
CA ALA A 145 -27.49 27.49 23.48
C ALA A 145 -27.35 28.22 22.13
N CYS A 146 -26.42 29.18 22.00
CA CYS A 146 -26.25 29.99 20.78
C CYS A 146 -24.78 30.35 20.47
N TYR A 147 -24.52 30.66 19.20
CA TYR A 147 -23.19 31.03 18.68
C TYR A 147 -23.23 32.45 18.10
N THR A 148 -22.24 33.29 18.47
CA THR A 148 -22.24 34.70 18.07
C THR A 148 -21.73 34.86 16.64
N THR A 149 -20.66 34.16 16.30
CA THR A 149 -19.97 34.25 15.01
C THR A 149 -19.78 32.88 14.36
N PHE A 150 -19.48 32.86 13.05
CA PHE A 150 -19.11 31.60 12.38
C PHE A 150 -17.83 30.99 12.95
N ASP A 151 -16.91 31.78 13.50
CA ASP A 151 -15.67 31.27 14.10
C ASP A 151 -15.99 30.45 15.37
N ASP A 152 -16.97 30.88 16.16
CA ASP A 152 -17.47 30.12 17.32
C ASP A 152 -18.11 28.80 16.87
N LEU A 153 -18.92 28.85 15.81
CA LEU A 153 -19.55 27.68 15.23
C LEU A 153 -18.52 26.70 14.64
N ALA A 154 -17.48 27.20 13.98
CA ALA A 154 -16.39 26.39 13.44
C ALA A 154 -15.58 25.72 14.56
N ALA A 155 -15.38 26.40 15.70
CA ALA A 155 -14.76 25.82 16.88
C ALA A 155 -15.62 24.70 17.52
N TYR A 156 -16.95 24.86 17.54
CA TYR A 156 -17.85 23.78 17.91
C TYR A 156 -17.76 22.59 16.95
N ALA A 157 -17.87 22.86 15.64
CA ALA A 157 -17.78 21.84 14.59
C ALA A 157 -16.42 21.11 14.58
N TYR A 158 -15.35 21.79 15.01
CA TYR A 158 -14.07 21.14 15.25
C TYR A 158 -14.19 20.05 16.30
N GLY A 159 -14.68 20.42 17.49
CA GLY A 159 -14.79 19.53 18.65
C GLY A 159 -15.67 18.31 18.35
N VAL A 160 -16.84 18.49 17.76
CA VAL A 160 -17.81 17.38 17.60
C VAL A 160 -17.65 16.57 16.31
N ALA A 161 -16.95 17.09 15.29
CA ALA A 161 -16.84 16.40 13.99
C ALA A 161 -15.41 16.33 13.41
N SER A 162 -14.61 17.40 13.53
CA SER A 162 -13.24 17.36 13.00
C SER A 162 -12.35 16.42 13.81
N THR A 163 -12.52 16.37 15.13
CA THR A 163 -11.85 15.38 16.00
C THR A 163 -12.18 13.95 15.56
N VAL A 164 -13.44 13.65 15.22
CA VAL A 164 -13.87 12.33 14.67
C VAL A 164 -13.15 12.04 13.37
N GLY A 165 -13.06 13.03 12.47
CA GLY A 165 -12.31 12.93 11.23
C GLY A 165 -10.82 12.64 11.46
N LEU A 166 -10.18 13.34 12.39
CA LEU A 166 -8.77 13.19 12.75
C LEU A 166 -8.49 11.82 13.42
N MET A 167 -9.40 11.34 14.27
CA MET A 167 -9.33 9.99 14.86
C MET A 167 -9.56 8.90 13.81
N SER A 168 -10.56 9.07 12.93
CA SER A 168 -10.82 8.16 11.81
C SER A 168 -9.63 8.10 10.86
N MET A 169 -8.98 9.24 10.61
CA MET A 169 -7.78 9.34 9.80
C MET A 169 -6.63 8.51 10.39
N ARG A 170 -6.47 8.44 11.72
CA ARG A 170 -5.50 7.56 12.38
C ARG A 170 -5.79 6.08 12.16
N ILE A 171 -7.07 5.69 12.20
CA ILE A 171 -7.50 4.30 12.00
C ILE A 171 -7.37 3.87 10.52
N ILE A 172 -7.77 4.74 9.59
CA ILE A 172 -7.73 4.47 8.15
C ILE A 172 -6.29 4.53 7.64
N GLY A 173 -5.50 5.47 8.16
CA GLY A 173 -4.15 5.77 7.71
C GLY A 173 -4.14 6.80 6.57
N TYR A 174 -3.06 7.57 6.51
CA TYR A 174 -2.89 8.74 5.65
C TYR A 174 -1.40 8.95 5.36
N ARG A 175 -1.07 9.68 4.28
CA ARG A 175 0.29 9.80 3.71
C ARG A 175 1.23 10.72 4.49
N ASN A 176 0.75 11.82 5.04
CA ASN A 176 1.54 12.77 5.85
C ASN A 176 0.63 13.80 6.55
N ALA A 177 1.21 14.60 7.44
CA ALA A 177 0.49 15.64 8.19
C ALA A 177 -0.20 16.71 7.32
N ALA A 178 0.12 16.81 6.01
CA ALA A 178 -0.62 17.69 5.11
C ALA A 178 -2.09 17.25 4.92
N ALA A 179 -2.47 16.04 5.36
CA ALA A 179 -3.87 15.60 5.41
C ALA A 179 -4.69 16.30 6.52
N ILE A 180 -4.05 16.83 7.56
CA ILE A 180 -4.73 17.38 8.75
C ILE A 180 -5.64 18.56 8.39
N PRO A 181 -5.21 19.58 7.63
CA PRO A 181 -6.11 20.68 7.24
C PRO A 181 -7.34 20.24 6.47
N TYR A 182 -7.18 19.26 5.58
CA TYR A 182 -8.31 18.72 4.82
C TYR A 182 -9.29 17.95 5.70
N ALA A 183 -8.79 17.17 6.66
CA ALA A 183 -9.62 16.44 7.61
C ALA A 183 -10.43 17.40 8.51
N VAL A 184 -9.80 18.50 8.95
CA VAL A 184 -10.49 19.56 9.71
C VAL A 184 -11.59 20.20 8.85
N LYS A 185 -11.28 20.62 7.62
CA LYS A 185 -12.28 21.21 6.72
C LYS A 185 -13.44 20.27 6.42
N LEU A 186 -13.15 18.98 6.20
CA LEU A 186 -14.19 17.98 5.96
C LEU A 186 -15.08 17.81 7.18
N GLY A 187 -14.51 17.77 8.39
CA GLY A 187 -15.27 17.70 9.64
C GLY A 187 -16.21 18.89 9.82
N VAL A 188 -15.69 20.11 9.61
CA VAL A 188 -16.51 21.34 9.64
C VAL A 188 -17.63 21.29 8.60
N ALA A 189 -17.35 20.85 7.37
CA ALA A 189 -18.35 20.74 6.30
C ALA A 189 -19.46 19.72 6.64
N LEU A 190 -19.08 18.56 7.18
CA LEU A 190 -20.03 17.53 7.59
C LEU A 190 -20.93 18.03 8.72
N GLN A 191 -20.38 18.72 9.71
CA GLN A 191 -21.19 19.25 10.81
C GLN A 191 -22.08 20.42 10.39
N LEU A 192 -21.56 21.33 9.56
CA LEU A 192 -22.38 22.40 8.99
C LEU A 192 -23.54 21.82 8.15
N THR A 193 -23.33 20.68 7.48
CA THR A 193 -24.40 19.96 6.78
C THR A 193 -25.46 19.42 7.75
N ASN A 194 -25.07 18.89 8.91
CA ASN A 194 -26.01 18.46 9.95
C ASN A 194 -26.84 19.63 10.47
N ILE A 195 -26.18 20.73 10.84
CA ILE A 195 -26.83 21.95 11.35
C ILE A 195 -27.85 22.49 10.34
N LEU A 196 -27.45 22.64 9.07
CA LEU A 196 -28.35 23.16 8.04
C LEU A 196 -29.53 22.23 7.75
N ARG A 197 -29.36 20.92 7.93
CA ARG A 197 -30.43 19.93 7.74
C ARG A 197 -31.43 19.92 8.89
N ASP A 198 -30.97 20.13 10.12
CA ASP A 198 -31.72 19.82 11.34
C ASP A 198 -32.16 21.08 12.13
N VAL A 199 -32.06 22.29 11.56
CA VAL A 199 -32.44 23.57 12.20
C VAL A 199 -33.75 23.50 13.00
N GLY A 200 -34.84 22.99 12.41
CA GLY A 200 -36.14 22.93 13.08
C GLY A 200 -36.22 21.86 14.19
N ALA A 201 -35.37 20.83 14.13
CA ALA A 201 -35.23 19.85 15.21
C ALA A 201 -34.38 20.40 16.35
N ASP A 202 -33.26 21.04 16.03
CA ASP A 202 -32.36 21.67 16.99
C ASP A 202 -33.09 22.76 17.78
N TRP A 203 -33.91 23.59 17.11
CA TRP A 203 -34.75 24.60 17.75
C TRP A 203 -35.70 23.99 18.79
N ARG A 204 -36.35 22.86 18.48
CA ARG A 204 -37.26 22.17 19.41
C ARG A 204 -36.54 21.58 20.62
N MET A 205 -35.23 21.37 20.53
CA MET A 205 -34.36 20.97 21.63
C MET A 205 -33.74 22.17 22.37
N GLY A 206 -34.14 23.41 22.01
CA GLY A 206 -33.64 24.64 22.62
C GLY A 206 -32.25 25.06 22.14
N ARG A 207 -31.78 24.54 20.99
CA ARG A 207 -30.44 24.81 20.45
C ARG A 207 -30.50 25.64 19.16
N VAL A 208 -29.62 26.63 19.04
CA VAL A 208 -29.47 27.44 17.83
C VAL A 208 -27.99 27.51 17.43
N TYR A 209 -27.61 26.66 16.48
CA TYR A 209 -26.22 26.60 15.99
C TYR A 209 -25.86 27.72 15.00
N LEU A 210 -26.86 28.30 14.31
CA LEU A 210 -26.62 29.31 13.28
C LEU A 210 -26.06 30.61 13.89
N PRO A 211 -25.02 31.24 13.30
CA PRO A 211 -24.39 32.41 13.90
C PRO A 211 -25.33 33.62 13.98
N ALA A 212 -25.43 34.22 15.16
CA ALA A 212 -26.34 35.35 15.42
C ALA A 212 -26.01 36.59 14.58
N ASP A 213 -24.71 36.90 14.39
CA ASP A 213 -24.29 38.04 13.56
C ASP A 213 -24.68 37.85 12.09
N GLU A 214 -24.64 36.63 11.59
CA GLU A 214 -25.04 36.29 10.23
C GLU A 214 -26.56 36.25 10.07
N LEU A 215 -27.30 35.71 11.04
CA LEU A 215 -28.76 35.81 11.03
C LEU A 215 -29.21 37.28 10.97
N ALA A 216 -28.63 38.14 11.80
CA ALA A 216 -28.92 39.57 11.81
C ALA A 216 -28.60 40.26 10.48
N ARG A 217 -27.52 39.87 9.78
CA ARG A 217 -27.16 40.41 8.45
C ARG A 217 -28.18 40.09 7.35
N PHE A 218 -28.99 39.06 7.54
CA PHE A 218 -30.09 38.70 6.64
C PHE A 218 -31.47 39.11 7.19
N ASP A 219 -31.49 39.98 8.21
CA ASP A 219 -32.69 40.43 8.92
C ASP A 219 -33.54 39.26 9.46
N LEU A 220 -32.85 38.23 10.00
CA LEU A 220 -33.45 37.08 10.67
C LEU A 220 -33.17 37.12 12.17
N SER A 221 -34.15 36.69 12.94
CA SER A 221 -34.14 36.60 14.41
C SER A 221 -34.45 35.18 14.88
N ALA A 222 -34.26 34.93 16.19
CA ALA A 222 -34.67 33.68 16.80
C ALA A 222 -36.18 33.42 16.66
N ASP A 223 -37.01 34.47 16.67
CA ASP A 223 -38.45 34.35 16.44
C ASP A 223 -38.76 33.84 15.02
N ASP A 224 -37.99 34.24 14.00
CA ASP A 224 -38.17 33.72 12.64
C ASP A 224 -37.91 32.19 12.58
N LEU A 225 -36.96 31.69 13.37
CA LEU A 225 -36.71 30.24 13.51
C LEU A 225 -37.85 29.54 14.25
N ALA A 226 -38.42 30.19 15.27
CA ALA A 226 -39.56 29.68 16.04
C ALA A 226 -40.83 29.53 15.18
N HIS A 227 -41.10 30.50 14.30
CA HIS A 227 -42.23 30.44 13.37
C HIS A 227 -42.00 29.44 12.23
N GLY A 228 -40.75 29.10 11.91
CA GLY A 228 -40.37 28.06 10.96
C GLY A 228 -40.83 28.34 9.51
N GLN A 229 -40.92 29.61 9.11
CA GLN A 229 -41.40 30.00 7.79
C GLN A 229 -40.26 30.20 6.78
N VAL A 230 -40.40 29.58 5.61
CA VAL A 230 -39.45 29.73 4.49
C VAL A 230 -39.72 31.04 3.73
N THR A 231 -39.16 32.13 4.27
CA THR A 231 -39.20 33.48 3.65
C THR A 231 -38.07 33.67 2.64
N GLU A 232 -38.12 34.72 1.81
CA GLU A 232 -37.00 35.01 0.88
C GLU A 232 -35.70 35.34 1.62
N ARG A 233 -35.80 36.00 2.79
CA ARG A 233 -34.67 36.25 3.69
C ARG A 233 -34.03 34.93 4.15
N TRP A 234 -34.85 33.96 4.54
CA TRP A 234 -34.41 32.61 4.88
C TRP A 234 -33.73 31.90 3.70
N ARG A 235 -34.32 31.93 2.50
CA ARG A 235 -33.71 31.36 1.29
C ARG A 235 -32.35 32.00 0.99
N ALA A 236 -32.24 33.32 1.12
CA ALA A 236 -30.98 34.04 0.92
C ALA A 236 -29.91 33.62 1.94
N PHE A 237 -30.26 33.51 3.21
CA PHE A 237 -29.38 33.03 4.27
C PHE A 237 -28.92 31.58 4.02
N MET A 238 -29.86 30.68 3.69
CA MET A 238 -29.55 29.28 3.41
C MET A 238 -28.65 29.12 2.18
N ARG A 239 -28.88 29.89 1.10
CA ARG A 239 -27.97 29.93 -0.06
C ARG A 239 -26.56 30.32 0.35
N PHE A 240 -26.42 31.34 1.17
CA PHE A 240 -25.13 31.81 1.67
C PHE A 240 -24.38 30.72 2.48
N GLN A 241 -25.08 30.04 3.40
CA GLN A 241 -24.46 28.96 4.18
C GLN A 241 -24.13 27.72 3.33
N ILE A 242 -25.00 27.35 2.38
CA ILE A 242 -24.78 26.22 1.47
C ILE A 242 -23.59 26.49 0.54
N GLU A 243 -23.45 27.71 0.03
CA GLU A 243 -22.30 28.10 -0.80
C GLU A 243 -20.99 27.99 -0.01
N ARG A 244 -20.97 28.51 1.23
CA ARG A 244 -19.84 28.33 2.16
C ARG A 244 -19.52 26.85 2.37
N ASN A 245 -20.53 26.03 2.66
CA ASN A 245 -20.34 24.62 2.94
C ASN A 245 -19.80 23.84 1.72
N ARG A 246 -20.32 24.13 0.52
CA ARG A 246 -19.81 23.56 -0.74
C ARG A 246 -18.35 23.93 -0.99
N ARG A 247 -17.94 25.15 -0.66
CA ARG A 247 -16.54 25.57 -0.72
C ARG A 247 -15.68 24.75 0.25
N LEU A 248 -16.14 24.51 1.47
CA LEU A 248 -15.43 23.65 2.43
C LEU A 248 -15.29 22.21 1.93
N TYR A 249 -16.34 21.62 1.35
CA TYR A 249 -16.24 20.31 0.70
C TYR A 249 -15.21 20.31 -0.44
N ALA A 250 -15.22 21.33 -1.30
CA ALA A 250 -14.28 21.44 -2.42
C ALA A 250 -12.82 21.60 -1.94
N GLU A 251 -12.60 22.41 -0.91
CA GLU A 251 -11.28 22.59 -0.30
C GLU A 251 -10.79 21.35 0.44
N ALA A 252 -11.69 20.58 1.05
CA ALA A 252 -11.37 19.34 1.75
C ALA A 252 -11.13 18.14 0.81
N TRP A 253 -11.76 18.14 -0.37
CA TRP A 253 -11.77 17.00 -1.30
C TRP A 253 -10.38 16.47 -1.69
N PRO A 254 -9.36 17.30 -1.97
CA PRO A 254 -8.01 16.82 -2.28
C PRO A 254 -7.40 15.95 -1.17
N GLY A 255 -7.81 16.15 0.09
CA GLY A 255 -7.36 15.36 1.23
C GLY A 255 -7.73 13.88 1.17
N ILE A 256 -8.78 13.51 0.43
CA ILE A 256 -9.17 12.11 0.23
C ILE A 256 -8.03 11.32 -0.42
N GLN A 257 -7.27 11.91 -1.34
CA GLN A 257 -6.13 11.26 -2.00
C GLN A 257 -4.93 11.06 -1.06
N LEU A 258 -4.90 11.82 0.05
CA LEU A 258 -3.89 11.67 1.09
C LEU A 258 -4.23 10.53 2.07
N LEU A 259 -5.41 9.93 2.01
CA LEU A 259 -5.75 8.73 2.78
C LEU A 259 -5.17 7.46 2.15
N ASN A 260 -5.05 6.39 2.94
CA ASN A 260 -4.72 5.05 2.44
C ASN A 260 -5.82 4.51 1.54
N GLU A 261 -5.43 3.74 0.51
CA GLU A 261 -6.30 3.30 -0.59
C GLU A 261 -7.50 2.50 -0.13
N ASP A 262 -7.30 1.66 0.89
CA ASP A 262 -8.32 0.81 1.49
C ASP A 262 -9.40 1.56 2.28
N GLY A 263 -9.24 2.88 2.51
CA GLY A 263 -10.27 3.74 3.10
C GLY A 263 -10.67 4.97 2.29
N ARG A 264 -9.99 5.27 1.16
CA ARG A 264 -10.33 6.42 0.29
C ARG A 264 -11.77 6.37 -0.15
N PHE A 265 -12.21 5.21 -0.65
CA PHE A 265 -13.57 5.05 -1.16
C PHE A 265 -14.62 5.23 -0.06
N ALA A 266 -14.39 4.69 1.15
CA ALA A 266 -15.32 4.81 2.27
C ALA A 266 -15.52 6.28 2.69
N ILE A 267 -14.44 7.05 2.80
CA ILE A 267 -14.50 8.48 3.17
C ILE A 267 -15.06 9.33 2.03
N ALA A 268 -14.65 9.07 0.79
CA ALA A 268 -15.21 9.76 -0.38
C ALA A 268 -16.72 9.53 -0.48
N ALA A 269 -17.15 8.28 -0.29
CA ALA A 269 -18.56 7.91 -0.34
C ALA A 269 -19.35 8.59 0.78
N ALA A 270 -18.83 8.58 2.01
CA ALA A 270 -19.45 9.28 3.13
C ALA A 270 -19.57 10.78 2.87
N GLY A 271 -18.48 11.44 2.42
CA GLY A 271 -18.45 12.86 2.10
C GLY A 271 -19.42 13.25 0.98
N GLU A 272 -19.46 12.49 -0.12
CA GLU A 272 -20.36 12.77 -1.24
C GLU A 272 -21.84 12.55 -0.87
N LEU A 273 -22.14 11.48 -0.13
CA LEU A 273 -23.49 11.22 0.35
C LEU A 273 -23.97 12.34 1.30
N TYR A 274 -23.10 12.85 2.16
CA TYR A 274 -23.44 13.96 3.04
C TYR A 274 -23.59 15.28 2.28
N ARG A 275 -22.67 15.60 1.37
CA ARG A 275 -22.74 16.82 0.54
C ARG A 275 -24.08 16.94 -0.20
N ARG A 276 -24.66 15.82 -0.63
CA ARG A 276 -25.96 15.77 -1.33
C ARG A 276 -27.18 16.10 -0.50
N ILE A 277 -27.05 16.11 0.83
CA ILE A 277 -28.10 16.63 1.70
C ILE A 277 -28.36 18.11 1.36
N LEU A 278 -27.32 18.86 1.00
CA LEU A 278 -27.44 20.26 0.58
C LEU A 278 -28.28 20.38 -0.70
N ASP A 279 -28.07 19.49 -1.67
CA ASP A 279 -28.84 19.47 -2.92
C ASP A 279 -30.33 19.18 -2.62
N ASP A 280 -30.62 18.29 -1.66
CA ASP A 280 -32.00 17.97 -1.24
C ASP A 280 -32.68 19.11 -0.46
N ILE A 281 -31.91 19.92 0.28
CA ILE A 281 -32.41 21.15 0.91
C ILE A 281 -32.82 22.15 -0.19
N GLU A 282 -31.98 22.36 -1.20
CA GLU A 282 -32.28 23.28 -2.31
C GLU A 282 -33.48 22.85 -3.16
N THR A 283 -33.58 21.56 -3.52
CA THR A 283 -34.69 21.09 -4.37
C THR A 283 -36.07 21.17 -3.70
N HIS A 284 -36.10 21.36 -2.39
CA HIS A 284 -37.33 21.54 -1.62
C HIS A 284 -37.39 22.94 -1.01
N ASP A 285 -36.87 23.91 -1.75
CA ASP A 285 -37.02 25.33 -1.46
C ASP A 285 -36.50 25.74 -0.07
N TYR A 286 -35.45 25.07 0.41
CA TYR A 286 -34.79 25.34 1.69
C TYR A 286 -35.67 25.08 2.94
N ASP A 287 -36.74 24.30 2.80
CA ASP A 287 -37.55 23.85 3.93
C ASP A 287 -36.82 22.75 4.71
N VAL A 288 -36.41 23.11 5.92
CA VAL A 288 -35.77 22.26 6.94
C VAL A 288 -36.50 22.31 8.28
N PHE A 289 -37.66 23.00 8.32
CA PHE A 289 -38.50 23.13 9.51
C PHE A 289 -39.55 22.03 9.57
N THR A 290 -40.21 21.76 8.43
CA THR A 290 -41.30 20.77 8.36
C THR A 290 -40.82 19.39 7.89
N ARG A 291 -39.70 19.36 7.18
CA ARG A 291 -39.11 18.15 6.59
C ARG A 291 -37.64 18.01 6.97
N ARG A 292 -37.20 16.77 7.12
CA ARG A 292 -35.78 16.44 7.26
C ARG A 292 -35.23 16.02 5.90
N ALA A 293 -34.18 16.70 5.43
CA ALA A 293 -33.59 16.39 4.13
C ALA A 293 -32.96 14.98 4.11
N ARG A 294 -33.13 14.24 3.00
CA ARG A 294 -32.71 12.83 2.85
C ARG A 294 -32.19 12.54 1.45
N VAL A 295 -31.15 11.70 1.35
CA VAL A 295 -30.66 11.22 0.05
C VAL A 295 -31.51 10.03 -0.43
N SER A 296 -32.09 10.13 -1.64
CA SER A 296 -32.94 9.09 -2.23
C SER A 296 -32.17 7.84 -2.69
N ALA A 297 -32.75 6.65 -2.56
CA ALA A 297 -32.09 5.35 -2.76
C ALA A 297 -31.58 5.05 -4.20
N PRO A 298 -32.30 5.41 -5.29
CA PRO A 298 -31.85 5.12 -6.66
C PRO A 298 -30.61 5.94 -7.09
N ARG A 299 -30.50 7.18 -6.60
CA ARG A 299 -29.35 8.06 -6.89
C ARG A 299 -28.07 7.59 -6.17
N LYS A 300 -28.19 7.07 -4.94
CA LYS A 300 -27.04 6.51 -4.18
C LYS A 300 -26.21 5.50 -4.97
N VAL A 301 -26.85 4.60 -5.72
CA VAL A 301 -26.15 3.54 -6.45
C VAL A 301 -25.36 4.10 -7.64
N LEU A 302 -25.98 4.99 -8.43
CA LEU A 302 -25.33 5.61 -9.59
C LEU A 302 -24.14 6.49 -9.17
N ASP A 303 -24.28 7.19 -8.06
CA ASP A 303 -23.25 8.09 -7.55
C ASP A 303 -22.10 7.34 -6.91
N LEU A 304 -22.37 6.27 -6.16
CA LEU A 304 -21.33 5.37 -5.66
C LEU A 304 -20.59 4.68 -6.81
N ALA A 305 -21.25 4.31 -7.90
CA ALA A 305 -20.61 3.76 -9.08
C ALA A 305 -19.71 4.78 -9.81
N ARG A 306 -20.18 6.03 -9.99
CA ARG A 306 -19.37 7.13 -10.57
C ARG A 306 -18.20 7.53 -9.68
N LEU A 307 -18.41 7.52 -8.36
CA LEU A 307 -17.37 7.82 -7.39
C LEU A 307 -16.34 6.69 -7.32
N TRP A 308 -16.78 5.44 -7.33
CA TRP A 308 -15.90 4.28 -7.42
C TRP A 308 -15.02 4.36 -8.67
N TRP A 309 -15.62 4.72 -9.81
CA TRP A 309 -14.93 4.97 -11.06
C TRP A 309 -13.93 6.14 -10.95
N ARG A 310 -14.29 7.29 -10.35
CA ARG A 310 -13.38 8.44 -10.16
C ARG A 310 -12.28 8.24 -9.11
N THR A 311 -12.49 7.35 -8.14
CA THR A 311 -11.46 6.99 -7.14
C THR A 311 -10.57 5.85 -7.62
N HIS A 312 -10.94 5.11 -8.69
CA HIS A 312 -10.18 4.01 -9.27
C HIS A 312 -9.62 4.30 -10.69
N GLU A 313 -10.18 5.24 -11.44
CA GLU A 313 -9.53 5.85 -12.61
C GLU A 313 -8.50 6.87 -12.15
N GLN A 314 -7.28 6.77 -12.67
CA GLN A 314 -6.38 7.91 -12.66
C GLN A 314 -6.96 9.00 -13.57
N PRO A 315 -7.28 10.21 -13.07
CA PRO A 315 -7.51 11.31 -13.97
C PRO A 315 -6.18 11.77 -14.55
N ALA A 316 -6.15 11.97 -15.86
CA ALA A 316 -5.14 12.78 -16.52
C ALA A 316 -5.04 14.15 -15.80
N SER A 317 -3.80 14.56 -15.54
CA SER A 317 -3.43 15.78 -14.82
C SER A 317 -4.19 17.04 -15.30
N PRO A 318 -4.89 17.79 -14.42
CA PRO A 318 -5.21 19.18 -14.67
C PRO A 318 -4.18 20.08 -13.96
N ALA A 319 -2.91 19.93 -14.31
CA ALA A 319 -1.87 20.89 -13.96
C ALA A 319 -1.88 22.05 -14.98
N ALA A 320 -2.84 22.97 -14.89
CA ALA A 320 -2.77 24.21 -15.67
C ALA A 320 -3.45 25.46 -15.09
N SER A 321 -4.33 25.39 -14.08
CA SER A 321 -5.12 26.58 -13.68
C SER A 321 -4.97 27.08 -12.24
N VAL A 322 -4.23 26.40 -11.36
CA VAL A 322 -4.09 26.85 -9.94
C VAL A 322 -2.71 27.47 -9.63
N VAL A 323 -1.73 27.31 -10.52
CA VAL A 323 -0.35 27.81 -10.31
C VAL A 323 -0.18 29.31 -10.60
N ASN A 324 -1.14 29.95 -11.29
CA ASN A 324 -1.00 31.36 -11.71
C ASN A 324 -1.56 32.41 -10.73
N VAL A 325 -2.22 32.01 -9.64
CA VAL A 325 -2.72 32.97 -8.62
C VAL A 325 -1.74 33.13 -7.45
N TRP A 326 -0.89 32.13 -7.19
CA TRP A 326 0.07 32.16 -6.06
C TRP A 326 1.41 32.86 -6.34
N LYS A 327 1.68 33.24 -7.60
CA LYS A 327 2.96 33.89 -7.98
C LYS A 327 3.01 35.41 -7.80
N ARG A 328 1.94 36.07 -7.34
CA ARG A 328 1.89 37.56 -7.30
C ARG A 328 1.88 38.23 -5.94
N THR A 329 1.88 37.51 -4.83
CA THR A 329 1.91 38.15 -3.50
C THR A 329 2.62 37.27 -2.48
N GLY A 330 3.82 37.66 -2.07
CA GLY A 330 4.47 37.19 -0.84
C GLY A 330 5.79 36.41 -1.01
N SER A 331 6.86 37.03 -1.54
CA SER A 331 8.19 36.39 -1.65
C SER A 331 9.25 36.87 -0.64
N GLU A 332 9.00 37.86 0.20
CA GLU A 332 10.04 38.35 1.14
C GLU A 332 9.87 37.82 2.59
N VAL A 333 8.63 37.57 3.04
CA VAL A 333 8.36 37.21 4.46
C VAL A 333 8.64 35.73 4.75
N LEU A 334 8.42 34.84 3.79
CA LEU A 334 8.69 33.40 3.94
C LEU A 334 10.19 33.06 3.95
N LYS A 335 11.04 33.87 3.29
CA LYS A 335 12.49 33.67 3.32
C LYS A 335 13.08 33.93 4.71
N GLN A 336 12.50 34.83 5.51
CA GLN A 336 13.00 35.13 6.86
C GLN A 336 12.45 34.19 7.94
N VAL A 337 11.29 33.58 7.72
CA VAL A 337 10.70 32.60 8.67
C VAL A 337 11.35 31.21 8.50
N VAL A 338 11.69 30.81 7.28
CA VAL A 338 12.34 29.50 7.04
C VAL A 338 13.75 29.44 7.62
N THR A 339 14.52 30.54 7.63
CA THR A 339 15.88 30.55 8.21
C THR A 339 15.92 30.57 9.74
N ARG A 340 14.79 30.86 10.42
CA ARG A 340 14.72 30.94 11.90
C ARG A 340 14.16 29.70 12.59
N VAL A 341 13.58 28.75 11.83
CA VAL A 341 13.05 27.48 12.39
C VAL A 341 14.09 26.35 12.36
N ASP A 342 15.08 26.41 11.46
CA ASP A 342 16.16 25.40 11.39
C ASP A 342 17.11 25.43 12.62
N HIS A 343 17.10 26.50 13.43
CA HIS A 343 17.98 26.63 14.59
C HIS A 343 17.42 26.12 15.92
N VAL A 344 16.15 25.67 15.98
CA VAL A 344 15.49 25.27 17.25
C VAL A 344 15.13 23.78 17.31
N LEU A 345 15.23 23.04 16.21
CA LEU A 345 15.15 21.58 16.18
C LEU A 345 16.41 21.05 15.52
N ASN A 346 17.30 20.43 16.29
CA ASN A 346 18.56 19.85 15.82
C ASN A 346 18.28 18.57 14.99
N ILE A 347 17.59 18.70 13.86
CA ILE A 347 17.37 17.63 12.88
C ILE A 347 18.61 17.62 11.98
N SER A 348 19.58 16.78 12.32
CA SER A 348 20.77 16.58 11.51
C SER A 348 20.36 16.22 10.08
N LYS A 349 20.76 17.05 9.11
CA LYS A 349 20.56 16.76 7.68
C LYS A 349 21.14 15.37 7.37
N PRO A 350 20.42 14.49 6.64
CA PRO A 350 20.93 13.17 6.31
C PRO A 350 22.22 13.29 5.50
N GLN A 351 23.17 12.38 5.74
CA GLN A 351 24.47 12.37 5.06
C GLN A 351 24.34 12.07 3.57
N TYR A 352 23.36 11.23 3.21
CA TYR A 352 23.09 10.82 1.83
C TYR A 352 21.62 11.06 1.46
N ASP A 353 21.34 11.33 0.19
CA ASP A 353 19.98 11.32 -0.34
C ASP A 353 19.46 9.88 -0.42
N PHE A 354 20.31 8.96 -0.89
CA PHE A 354 19.95 7.56 -1.09
C PHE A 354 21.02 6.64 -0.48
N ILE A 355 20.59 5.67 0.32
CA ILE A 355 21.44 4.55 0.75
C ILE A 355 20.85 3.27 0.15
N ILE A 356 21.69 2.45 -0.48
CA ILE A 356 21.31 1.15 -1.05
C ILE A 356 22.07 0.08 -0.26
N THR A 357 21.34 -0.79 0.44
CA THR A 357 21.92 -1.89 1.20
C THR A 357 21.79 -3.20 0.40
N GLY A 358 22.94 -3.76 0.04
CA GLY A 358 23.12 -4.89 -0.88
C GLY A 358 23.38 -4.42 -2.32
N ALA A 359 24.54 -4.79 -2.86
CA ALA A 359 25.04 -4.56 -4.20
C ALA A 359 24.81 -5.79 -5.11
N GLY A 360 23.73 -6.53 -4.88
CA GLY A 360 23.26 -7.55 -5.80
C GLY A 360 22.50 -6.96 -6.99
N LEU A 361 21.80 -7.82 -7.74
CA LEU A 361 20.99 -7.43 -8.90
C LEU A 361 20.06 -6.23 -8.59
N ALA A 362 19.33 -6.27 -7.48
CA ALA A 362 18.35 -5.23 -7.14
C ALA A 362 18.99 -3.88 -6.82
N GLY A 363 19.98 -3.85 -5.92
CA GLY A 363 20.61 -2.61 -5.50
C GLY A 363 21.37 -1.92 -6.64
N LEU A 364 22.15 -2.68 -7.43
CA LEU A 364 22.90 -2.12 -8.54
C LEU A 364 22.01 -1.72 -9.71
N SER A 365 20.91 -2.44 -9.97
CA SER A 365 19.93 -2.01 -10.97
C SER A 365 19.32 -0.67 -10.58
N LEU A 366 18.93 -0.49 -9.31
CA LEU A 366 18.39 0.78 -8.83
C LEU A 366 19.43 1.90 -8.92
N ALA A 367 20.67 1.66 -8.51
CA ALA A 367 21.76 2.63 -8.63
C ALA A 367 21.97 3.09 -10.08
N LEU A 368 21.99 2.14 -11.03
CA LEU A 368 22.13 2.43 -12.46
C LEU A 368 20.94 3.20 -13.02
N HIS A 369 19.72 2.86 -12.62
CA HIS A 369 18.54 3.62 -12.98
C HIS A 369 18.55 5.06 -12.40
N LEU A 370 19.06 5.25 -11.18
CA LEU A 370 19.18 6.58 -10.56
C LEU A 370 20.17 7.48 -11.33
N ILE A 371 21.36 6.99 -11.68
CA ILE A 371 22.34 7.77 -12.44
C ILE A 371 21.92 8.04 -13.88
N ASN A 372 21.06 7.19 -14.45
CA ASN A 372 20.48 7.38 -15.78
C ASN A 372 19.18 8.23 -15.76
N SER A 373 18.97 9.02 -14.71
CA SER A 373 17.78 9.85 -14.52
C SER A 373 18.15 11.29 -14.12
N PRO A 374 17.18 12.22 -14.05
CA PRO A 374 17.39 13.55 -13.47
C PRO A 374 17.85 13.55 -11.99
N LEU A 375 17.85 12.40 -11.31
CA LEU A 375 18.35 12.23 -9.94
C LEU A 375 19.85 11.92 -9.86
N ARG A 376 20.56 11.87 -10.99
CA ARG A 376 21.97 11.46 -11.07
C ARG A 376 22.96 12.23 -10.19
N ASP A 377 22.61 13.46 -9.81
CA ASP A 377 23.47 14.34 -9.01
C ASP A 377 23.22 14.18 -7.49
N ARG A 378 22.28 13.31 -7.09
CA ARG A 378 21.97 13.04 -5.68
C ARG A 378 23.05 12.18 -5.03
N SER A 379 23.31 12.39 -3.75
CA SER A 379 24.31 11.62 -3.01
C SER A 379 23.82 10.18 -2.76
N ILE A 380 24.58 9.19 -3.24
CA ILE A 380 24.24 7.76 -3.16
C ILE A 380 25.32 7.04 -2.36
N LEU A 381 24.92 6.27 -1.34
CA LEU A 381 25.79 5.30 -0.66
C LEU A 381 25.37 3.88 -1.03
N ILE A 382 26.30 3.07 -1.52
CA ILE A 382 26.09 1.64 -1.78
C ILE A 382 26.87 0.84 -0.76
N VAL A 383 26.19 -0.10 -0.08
CA VAL A 383 26.76 -0.90 1.01
C VAL A 383 26.60 -2.39 0.70
N ASP A 384 27.69 -3.15 0.71
CA ASP A 384 27.66 -4.61 0.67
C ASP A 384 28.88 -5.20 1.41
N HIS A 385 28.72 -6.38 1.97
CA HIS A 385 29.79 -7.20 2.56
C HIS A 385 30.56 -8.03 1.53
N ASP A 386 30.02 -8.17 0.32
CA ASP A 386 30.64 -8.88 -0.80
C ASP A 386 31.17 -7.86 -1.81
N THR A 387 32.42 -8.03 -2.23
CA THR A 387 33.12 -7.14 -3.18
C THR A 387 32.64 -7.28 -4.63
N LYS A 388 31.89 -8.35 -4.95
CA LYS A 388 31.35 -8.64 -6.30
C LYS A 388 32.46 -8.74 -7.35
N GLU A 389 33.50 -9.49 -7.03
CA GLU A 389 34.69 -9.71 -7.89
C GLU A 389 34.69 -11.07 -8.60
N ARG A 390 33.63 -11.88 -8.43
CA ARG A 390 33.54 -13.22 -9.01
C ARG A 390 32.24 -13.39 -9.79
N ASN A 391 32.28 -14.24 -10.81
CA ASN A 391 31.09 -14.66 -11.54
C ASN A 391 30.30 -15.69 -10.73
N ASP A 392 29.48 -15.21 -9.79
CA ASP A 392 28.75 -16.04 -8.83
C ASP A 392 27.47 -16.66 -9.39
N ARG A 393 26.89 -16.07 -10.45
CA ARG A 393 25.64 -16.52 -11.05
C ARG A 393 25.45 -16.01 -12.47
N THR A 394 24.47 -16.57 -13.15
CA THR A 394 24.01 -16.14 -14.46
C THR A 394 22.57 -15.62 -14.36
N TRP A 395 22.23 -14.55 -15.10
CA TRP A 395 20.85 -14.09 -15.23
C TRP A 395 20.38 -14.19 -16.67
N SER A 396 19.35 -15.01 -16.86
CA SER A 396 18.67 -15.14 -18.14
C SER A 396 17.31 -14.46 -18.11
N TYR A 397 16.94 -13.82 -19.21
CA TYR A 397 15.68 -13.09 -19.36
C TYR A 397 15.28 -12.99 -20.83
N TRP A 398 14.01 -12.69 -21.09
CA TRP A 398 13.56 -12.29 -22.42
C TRP A 398 13.10 -10.84 -22.42
N SER A 399 13.22 -10.20 -23.56
CA SER A 399 12.62 -8.89 -23.80
C SER A 399 12.11 -8.77 -25.23
N ASP A 400 11.04 -7.99 -25.39
CA ASP A 400 10.43 -7.59 -26.67
C ASP A 400 10.83 -6.16 -27.08
N ARG A 401 11.68 -5.52 -26.28
CA ARG A 401 12.17 -4.15 -26.46
C ARG A 401 13.59 -4.03 -25.89
N PRO A 402 14.40 -3.07 -26.37
CA PRO A 402 15.72 -2.81 -25.80
C PRO A 402 15.66 -2.53 -24.30
N THR A 403 16.60 -3.10 -23.54
CA THR A 403 16.80 -2.81 -22.12
C THR A 403 18.16 -2.13 -21.90
N LEU A 404 18.36 -1.53 -20.71
CA LEU A 404 19.65 -0.94 -20.32
C LEU A 404 20.80 -1.95 -20.35
N PHE A 405 20.50 -3.25 -20.24
CA PHE A 405 21.50 -4.31 -20.04
C PHE A 405 21.63 -5.24 -21.24
N ASP A 406 20.91 -4.97 -22.34
CA ASP A 406 20.98 -5.83 -23.54
C ASP A 406 22.41 -5.88 -24.10
N GLY A 407 23.19 -4.80 -23.97
CA GLY A 407 24.59 -4.73 -24.39
C GLY A 407 25.56 -5.55 -23.52
N LEU A 408 25.10 -6.08 -22.37
CA LEU A 408 25.89 -6.95 -21.49
C LEU A 408 25.63 -8.43 -21.73
N ALA A 409 24.68 -8.76 -22.62
CA ALA A 409 24.35 -10.16 -22.87
C ALA A 409 25.53 -10.86 -23.54
N CYS A 410 26.10 -11.86 -22.86
CA CYS A 410 27.16 -12.68 -23.43
C CYS A 410 26.60 -13.65 -24.50
N ARG A 411 25.30 -13.94 -24.46
CA ARG A 411 24.60 -14.67 -25.52
C ARG A 411 23.16 -14.21 -25.66
N THR A 412 22.68 -14.23 -26.91
CA THR A 412 21.28 -13.96 -27.29
C THR A 412 20.78 -15.07 -28.21
N TRP A 413 19.57 -15.57 -27.97
CA TRP A 413 18.89 -16.55 -28.80
C TRP A 413 17.54 -16.01 -29.29
N ASP A 414 17.16 -16.43 -30.48
CA ASP A 414 15.86 -16.14 -31.11
C ASP A 414 14.96 -17.39 -31.22
N ARG A 415 15.43 -18.53 -30.74
CA ARG A 415 14.71 -19.81 -30.67
C ARG A 415 14.87 -20.43 -29.29
N LEU A 416 13.78 -21.03 -28.80
CA LEU A 416 13.80 -21.86 -27.60
C LEU A 416 13.51 -23.32 -27.96
N HIS A 417 14.19 -24.23 -27.27
CA HIS A 417 13.90 -25.66 -27.25
C HIS A 417 13.24 -26.04 -25.91
N LEU A 418 12.24 -26.90 -26.03
CA LEU A 418 11.36 -27.38 -24.97
C LEU A 418 11.26 -28.90 -25.16
N ALA A 419 11.54 -29.67 -24.11
CA ALA A 419 11.59 -31.13 -24.21
C ALA A 419 10.97 -31.83 -23.00
N GLY A 420 10.66 -33.11 -23.17
CA GLY A 420 10.02 -33.92 -22.13
C GLY A 420 8.51 -33.72 -22.06
N PHE A 421 7.83 -33.46 -23.18
CA PHE A 421 6.37 -33.28 -23.22
C PHE A 421 5.65 -34.34 -24.09
N ASN A 422 6.13 -35.58 -24.11
CA ASN A 422 5.82 -36.57 -25.17
C ASN A 422 6.25 -36.04 -26.56
N GLY A 423 7.50 -35.59 -26.65
CA GLY A 423 8.09 -34.97 -27.85
C GLY A 423 8.94 -33.75 -27.51
N GLU A 424 9.51 -33.16 -28.55
CA GLU A 424 10.33 -31.94 -28.49
C GLU A 424 9.67 -30.82 -29.30
N LEU A 425 9.89 -29.59 -28.87
CA LEU A 425 9.34 -28.41 -29.50
C LEU A 425 10.43 -27.34 -29.61
N GLN A 426 10.76 -26.94 -30.83
CA GLN A 426 11.56 -25.73 -31.09
C GLN A 426 10.64 -24.61 -31.56
N VAL A 427 10.66 -23.48 -30.86
CA VAL A 427 9.80 -22.33 -31.16
C VAL A 427 10.62 -21.07 -31.43
N PRO A 428 10.36 -20.36 -32.55
CA PRO A 428 10.93 -19.05 -32.78
C PRO A 428 10.29 -18.02 -31.85
N LEU A 429 11.10 -17.21 -31.19
CA LEU A 429 10.70 -16.16 -30.24
C LEU A 429 10.05 -14.93 -30.91
N ARG A 430 10.12 -14.83 -32.25
CA ARG A 430 9.56 -13.74 -33.06
C ARG A 430 10.07 -12.37 -32.60
N ARG A 431 9.24 -11.57 -31.93
CA ARG A 431 9.62 -10.24 -31.42
C ARG A 431 10.51 -10.31 -30.18
N TYR A 432 10.43 -11.43 -29.45
CA TYR A 432 11.23 -11.62 -28.24
C TYR A 432 12.64 -12.06 -28.59
N ARG A 433 13.56 -11.77 -27.68
CA ARG A 433 14.91 -12.32 -27.67
C ARG A 433 15.20 -12.82 -26.26
N TYR A 434 15.73 -14.03 -26.15
CA TYR A 434 16.18 -14.59 -24.88
C TYR A 434 17.66 -14.29 -24.74
N ARG A 435 18.07 -13.75 -23.59
CA ARG A 435 19.42 -13.26 -23.34
C ARG A 435 19.92 -13.82 -22.04
N THR A 436 21.24 -13.96 -21.95
CA THR A 436 21.90 -14.30 -20.70
C THR A 436 23.05 -13.34 -20.42
N ILE A 437 23.18 -12.93 -19.17
CA ILE A 437 24.23 -12.03 -18.67
C ILE A 437 24.96 -12.78 -17.55
N ARG A 438 26.30 -12.80 -17.61
CA ARG A 438 27.12 -13.28 -16.49
C ARG A 438 27.09 -12.24 -15.37
N GLY A 439 26.97 -12.68 -14.13
CA GLY A 439 26.91 -11.79 -12.98
C GLY A 439 28.10 -10.83 -12.92
N ILE A 440 29.30 -11.33 -13.25
CA ILE A 440 30.52 -10.52 -13.29
C ILE A 440 30.44 -9.35 -14.29
N ASP A 441 29.93 -9.59 -15.50
CA ASP A 441 29.85 -8.57 -16.55
C ASP A 441 28.92 -7.41 -16.11
N PHE A 442 27.84 -7.75 -15.39
CA PHE A 442 26.94 -6.77 -14.79
C PHE A 442 27.58 -6.02 -13.62
N TYR A 443 28.29 -6.71 -12.72
CA TYR A 443 28.97 -6.05 -11.59
C TYR A 443 30.06 -5.10 -12.07
N GLU A 444 30.85 -5.51 -13.06
CA GLU A 444 31.89 -4.70 -13.68
C GLU A 444 31.31 -3.50 -14.42
N HIS A 445 30.24 -3.70 -15.19
CA HIS A 445 29.50 -2.61 -15.81
C HIS A 445 28.99 -1.62 -14.74
N ALA A 446 28.33 -2.11 -13.70
CA ALA A 446 27.83 -1.27 -12.63
C ALA A 446 28.94 -0.46 -11.96
N ARG A 447 30.07 -1.09 -11.63
CA ARG A 447 31.25 -0.43 -11.04
C ARG A 447 31.81 0.64 -11.97
N ARG A 448 31.93 0.36 -13.26
CA ARG A 448 32.46 1.29 -14.27
C ARG A 448 31.54 2.50 -14.48
N GLU A 449 30.24 2.30 -14.59
CA GLU A 449 29.28 3.40 -14.77
C GLU A 449 29.20 4.25 -13.49
N LEU A 450 29.06 3.62 -12.33
CA LEU A 450 28.92 4.33 -11.05
C LEU A 450 30.21 5.08 -10.65
N ALA A 451 31.40 4.60 -11.02
CA ALA A 451 32.67 5.28 -10.76
C ALA A 451 32.82 6.62 -11.50
N GLN A 452 32.03 6.87 -12.56
CA GLN A 452 32.02 8.14 -13.27
C GLN A 452 31.27 9.25 -12.50
N HIS A 453 30.60 8.90 -11.40
CA HIS A 453 29.78 9.81 -10.60
C HIS A 453 30.42 10.04 -9.22
N PRO A 454 31.03 11.22 -8.96
CA PRO A 454 31.73 11.49 -7.69
C PRO A 454 30.80 11.56 -6.46
N ASN A 455 29.49 11.69 -6.69
CA ASN A 455 28.44 11.67 -5.68
C ASN A 455 28.01 10.24 -5.27
N VAL A 456 28.61 9.19 -5.86
CA VAL A 456 28.37 7.79 -5.49
C VAL A 456 29.51 7.28 -4.63
N THR A 457 29.19 6.91 -3.39
CA THR A 457 30.14 6.34 -2.42
C THR A 457 29.89 4.84 -2.27
N TRP A 458 30.96 4.05 -2.34
CA TRP A 458 30.93 2.64 -2.00
C TRP A 458 31.45 2.40 -0.59
N ARG A 459 30.79 1.52 0.15
CA ARG A 459 31.24 1.10 1.48
C ARG A 459 31.16 -0.41 1.62
N HIS A 460 32.30 -1.03 1.88
CA HIS A 460 32.37 -2.44 2.19
C HIS A 460 32.03 -2.66 3.67
N GLY A 461 31.02 -3.49 3.96
CA GLY A 461 30.64 -3.80 5.34
C GLY A 461 29.32 -4.54 5.47
N GLN A 462 29.14 -5.16 6.63
CA GLN A 462 27.90 -5.85 6.95
C GLN A 462 26.88 -4.85 7.47
N VAL A 463 25.68 -4.84 6.87
CA VAL A 463 24.53 -4.12 7.45
C VAL A 463 24.02 -4.92 8.64
N GLU A 464 24.09 -4.31 9.82
CA GLU A 464 23.71 -4.92 11.11
C GLU A 464 22.27 -4.56 11.50
N ALA A 465 21.88 -3.30 11.24
CA ALA A 465 20.55 -2.80 11.55
C ALA A 465 20.16 -1.65 10.61
N ILE A 466 18.86 -1.52 10.36
CA ILE A 466 18.25 -0.38 9.67
C ILE A 466 17.10 0.10 10.53
N GLU A 467 17.11 1.39 10.87
CA GLU A 467 16.15 2.02 11.76
C GLU A 467 15.57 3.29 11.13
N GLU A 468 14.30 3.58 11.41
CA GLU A 468 13.60 4.76 10.89
C GLU A 468 13.32 5.77 12.00
N GLY A 469 13.61 7.06 11.75
CA GLY A 469 13.36 8.12 12.73
C GLY A 469 13.74 9.52 12.24
N GLY A 470 13.04 10.54 12.75
CA GLY A 470 13.44 11.95 12.54
C GLY A 470 13.45 12.41 11.08
N GLY A 471 12.61 11.82 10.21
CA GLY A 471 12.53 12.21 8.81
C GLY A 471 13.64 11.66 7.90
N SER A 472 14.51 10.78 8.41
CA SER A 472 15.53 10.03 7.67
C SER A 472 15.54 8.55 8.11
N ALA A 473 16.38 7.72 7.49
CA ALA A 473 16.67 6.37 7.95
C ALA A 473 18.14 6.21 8.28
N ARG A 474 18.41 5.38 9.30
CA ARG A 474 19.71 5.13 9.89
C ARG A 474 20.14 3.71 9.55
N VAL A 475 21.34 3.55 8.99
CA VAL A 475 21.92 2.25 8.67
C VAL A 475 23.17 2.05 9.53
N VAL A 476 23.23 0.94 10.26
CA VAL A 476 24.38 0.53 11.05
C VAL A 476 25.23 -0.43 10.23
N ILE A 477 26.48 -0.05 9.97
CA ILE A 477 27.44 -0.77 9.13
C ILE A 477 28.72 -0.93 9.94
N ASN A 478 29.10 -2.17 10.28
CA ASN A 478 30.27 -2.46 11.13
C ASN A 478 30.31 -1.58 12.42
N ARG A 479 29.18 -1.46 13.13
CA ARG A 479 28.97 -0.56 14.30
C ARG A 479 29.02 0.94 14.06
N GLU A 480 29.32 1.40 12.84
CA GLU A 480 29.21 2.81 12.46
C GLU A 480 27.84 3.15 11.94
N CYS A 481 27.41 4.38 12.16
CA CYS A 481 26.07 4.84 11.84
C CYS A 481 26.10 5.85 10.70
N VAL A 482 25.38 5.57 9.62
CA VAL A 482 25.16 6.49 8.50
C VAL A 482 23.67 6.80 8.33
N THR A 483 23.35 8.00 7.84
CA THR A 483 21.97 8.45 7.67
C THR A 483 21.67 8.78 6.21
N GLY A 484 20.50 8.35 5.74
CA GLY A 484 20.02 8.55 4.39
C GLY A 484 18.61 9.13 4.39
N ARG A 485 18.30 10.02 3.44
CA ARG A 485 16.93 10.49 3.25
C ARG A 485 16.00 9.32 2.88
N TRP A 486 16.46 8.45 2.00
CA TRP A 486 15.81 7.17 1.67
C TRP A 486 16.81 6.03 1.73
N VAL A 487 16.38 4.88 2.26
CA VAL A 487 17.14 3.63 2.28
C VAL A 487 16.42 2.59 1.43
N PHE A 488 17.13 1.95 0.52
CA PHE A 488 16.65 0.87 -0.33
C PHE A 488 17.30 -0.44 0.12
N ASP A 489 16.51 -1.31 0.73
CA ASP A 489 17.00 -2.48 1.42
C ASP A 489 16.77 -3.76 0.62
N SER A 490 17.87 -4.37 0.18
CA SER A 490 17.86 -5.67 -0.49
C SER A 490 18.43 -6.80 0.39
N THR A 491 18.80 -6.50 1.64
CA THR A 491 19.43 -7.47 2.53
C THR A 491 18.41 -8.45 3.12
N PRO A 492 18.76 -9.73 3.33
CA PRO A 492 17.83 -10.70 3.90
C PRO A 492 17.50 -10.36 5.36
N ARG A 493 16.22 -10.17 5.71
CA ARG A 493 15.81 -9.97 7.11
C ARG A 493 15.78 -11.29 7.88
N ARG A 494 16.40 -11.30 9.07
CA ARG A 494 16.32 -12.42 10.04
C ARG A 494 14.90 -12.79 10.47
N ALA A 495 13.93 -11.88 10.41
CA ALA A 495 12.58 -12.07 10.93
C ALA A 495 11.62 -12.89 10.03
N ALA A 496 12.04 -13.26 8.81
CA ALA A 496 11.20 -14.03 7.88
C ALA A 496 11.24 -15.55 8.10
N SER A 497 11.88 -16.02 9.17
CA SER A 497 12.07 -17.45 9.47
C SER A 497 10.94 -18.10 10.26
N VAL A 498 9.76 -17.47 10.37
CA VAL A 498 8.59 -18.11 10.98
C VAL A 498 7.82 -18.81 9.86
N GLU A 499 7.88 -20.15 9.85
CA GLU A 499 7.00 -20.97 9.01
C GLU A 499 5.55 -20.61 9.34
N ASP A 500 4.86 -20.02 8.37
CA ASP A 500 3.47 -19.60 8.48
C ASP A 500 2.67 -20.54 7.59
N ALA A 501 2.02 -21.53 8.20
CA ALA A 501 1.30 -22.61 7.52
C ALA A 501 0.15 -22.11 6.62
N ARG A 502 -0.18 -20.80 6.65
CA ARG A 502 -1.16 -20.18 5.75
C ARG A 502 -0.63 -19.92 4.35
N PHE A 503 0.68 -19.95 4.16
CA PHE A 503 1.35 -19.63 2.89
C PHE A 503 2.21 -20.81 2.44
N HIS A 504 2.27 -21.02 1.13
CA HIS A 504 3.13 -22.05 0.54
C HIS A 504 4.59 -21.64 0.71
N GLN A 505 5.44 -22.59 1.08
CA GLN A 505 6.88 -22.36 1.26
C GLN A 505 7.68 -23.44 0.53
N LEU A 506 8.01 -23.16 -0.72
CA LEU A 506 8.91 -23.99 -1.53
C LEU A 506 10.27 -23.32 -1.66
N LYS A 507 11.27 -24.10 -2.06
CA LYS A 507 12.56 -23.60 -2.50
C LYS A 507 12.73 -23.96 -3.96
N LEU A 508 13.02 -22.96 -4.78
CA LEU A 508 13.60 -23.15 -6.10
C LEU A 508 15.11 -23.22 -5.91
N HIS A 509 15.72 -24.37 -6.21
CA HIS A 509 17.16 -24.51 -6.10
C HIS A 509 17.74 -25.17 -7.34
N PHE A 510 19.00 -24.87 -7.60
CA PHE A 510 19.64 -25.24 -8.84
C PHE A 510 21.15 -25.46 -8.68
N LYS A 511 21.69 -26.24 -9.61
CA LYS A 511 23.12 -26.46 -9.81
C LYS A 511 23.41 -26.37 -11.31
N GLY A 512 24.30 -25.45 -11.68
CA GLY A 512 24.77 -25.25 -13.06
C GLY A 512 26.23 -25.63 -13.23
N TRP A 513 26.55 -26.29 -14.34
CA TRP A 513 27.90 -26.52 -14.82
C TRP A 513 28.08 -25.85 -16.19
N GLU A 514 29.03 -24.94 -16.27
CA GLU A 514 29.59 -24.53 -17.55
C GLU A 514 30.57 -25.61 -17.98
N ILE A 515 30.30 -26.23 -19.12
CA ILE A 515 31.09 -27.33 -19.65
C ILE A 515 31.66 -26.97 -21.01
N GLU A 516 32.82 -27.53 -21.29
CA GLU A 516 33.50 -27.51 -22.58
C GLU A 516 33.61 -28.94 -23.08
N THR A 517 33.23 -29.17 -24.34
CA THR A 517 33.34 -30.48 -25.01
C THR A 517 34.45 -30.45 -26.07
N PRO A 518 35.16 -31.57 -26.29
CA PRO A 518 36.24 -31.63 -27.28
C PRO A 518 35.76 -31.55 -28.73
N ARG A 519 34.45 -31.71 -28.96
CA ARG A 519 33.78 -31.66 -30.28
C ARG A 519 32.48 -30.86 -30.16
N SER A 520 32.00 -30.33 -31.28
CA SER A 520 30.71 -29.63 -31.34
C SER A 520 29.58 -30.54 -30.85
N ALA A 521 28.90 -30.12 -29.78
CA ALA A 521 27.83 -30.85 -29.12
C ALA A 521 26.54 -30.03 -28.97
N PHE A 522 26.60 -28.71 -29.22
CA PHE A 522 25.47 -27.79 -29.01
C PHE A 522 25.08 -27.02 -30.27
N ASP A 523 23.78 -26.76 -30.45
CA ASP A 523 23.29 -25.75 -31.40
C ASP A 523 23.34 -24.37 -30.73
N SER A 524 24.35 -23.57 -31.07
CA SER A 524 24.50 -22.24 -30.48
C SER A 524 23.32 -21.30 -30.76
N GLY A 525 22.52 -21.57 -31.80
CA GLY A 525 21.35 -20.79 -32.18
C GLY A 525 20.09 -21.09 -31.37
N VAL A 526 20.11 -22.04 -30.42
CA VAL A 526 18.93 -22.43 -29.64
C VAL A 526 19.27 -22.56 -28.16
N ALA A 527 18.45 -21.97 -27.29
CA ALA A 527 18.51 -22.22 -25.85
C ALA A 527 17.44 -23.23 -25.43
N THR A 528 17.82 -24.23 -24.64
CA THR A 528 16.86 -25.13 -24.00
C THR A 528 16.31 -24.46 -22.74
N PHE A 529 15.03 -24.10 -22.78
CA PHE A 529 14.38 -23.34 -21.71
C PHE A 529 13.75 -24.24 -20.65
N LEU A 530 13.18 -25.38 -21.00
CA LEU A 530 12.66 -26.35 -20.03
C LEU A 530 12.76 -27.75 -20.62
N ASP A 531 13.66 -28.56 -20.09
CA ASP A 531 13.77 -29.98 -20.43
C ASP A 531 13.35 -30.88 -19.26
N PHE A 532 12.16 -31.46 -19.39
CA PHE A 532 11.56 -32.35 -18.39
C PHE A 532 11.91 -33.83 -18.60
N ARG A 533 12.88 -34.17 -19.47
CA ARG A 533 13.29 -35.58 -19.68
C ARG A 533 13.99 -36.20 -18.46
N THR A 534 14.38 -35.40 -17.48
CA THR A 534 14.91 -35.88 -16.21
C THR A 534 13.82 -36.53 -15.35
N PRO A 535 14.13 -37.58 -14.56
CA PRO A 535 13.17 -38.17 -13.62
C PRO A 535 12.62 -37.15 -12.62
N GLN A 536 11.29 -37.05 -12.51
CA GLN A 536 10.63 -36.07 -11.63
C GLN A 536 10.69 -36.44 -10.14
N ALA A 537 10.72 -37.74 -9.80
CA ALA A 537 10.93 -38.26 -8.42
C ALA A 537 10.25 -37.41 -7.31
N GLY A 538 8.94 -37.20 -7.45
CA GLY A 538 8.11 -36.49 -6.47
C GLY A 538 8.34 -34.99 -6.35
N ALA A 539 8.97 -34.36 -7.33
CA ALA A 539 9.18 -32.91 -7.38
C ALA A 539 9.13 -32.40 -8.83
N THR A 540 8.94 -31.10 -9.01
CA THR A 540 9.10 -30.48 -10.34
C THR A 540 10.57 -30.30 -10.64
N ARG A 541 11.10 -31.00 -11.64
CA ARG A 541 12.53 -31.03 -11.99
C ARG A 541 12.72 -30.83 -13.49
N PHE A 542 13.66 -30.00 -13.90
CA PHE A 542 13.97 -29.80 -15.31
C PHE A 542 15.39 -29.27 -15.49
N PHE A 543 15.84 -29.25 -16.74
CA PHE A 543 17.13 -28.68 -17.12
C PHE A 543 16.97 -27.45 -18.02
N TYR A 544 17.90 -26.50 -17.85
CA TYR A 544 18.26 -25.52 -18.87
C TYR A 544 19.56 -25.97 -19.55
N VAL A 545 19.67 -25.68 -20.86
CA VAL A 545 20.93 -25.80 -21.61
C VAL A 545 21.10 -24.51 -22.40
N LEU A 546 22.13 -23.75 -22.06
CA LEU A 546 22.41 -22.41 -22.61
C LEU A 546 23.76 -22.43 -23.33
N PRO A 547 23.80 -22.72 -24.65
CA PRO A 547 25.05 -22.78 -25.39
C PRO A 547 25.64 -21.41 -25.68
N PHE A 548 26.90 -21.19 -25.32
CA PHE A 548 27.66 -19.98 -25.68
C PHE A 548 28.20 -20.08 -27.11
N ASP A 549 28.62 -21.29 -27.49
CA ASP A 549 29.02 -21.70 -28.84
C ASP A 549 28.72 -23.20 -29.03
N GLU A 550 29.30 -23.84 -30.04
CA GLU A 550 29.06 -25.25 -30.35
C GLU A 550 29.71 -26.23 -29.37
N GLN A 551 30.70 -25.79 -28.59
CA GLN A 551 31.52 -26.60 -27.67
C GLN A 551 31.35 -26.19 -26.20
N HIS A 552 30.83 -24.99 -25.94
CA HIS A 552 30.65 -24.47 -24.59
C HIS A 552 29.17 -24.21 -24.28
N ALA A 553 28.69 -24.71 -23.14
CA ALA A 553 27.34 -24.44 -22.66
C ALA A 553 27.26 -24.42 -21.13
N LEU A 554 26.32 -23.62 -20.60
CA LEU A 554 25.84 -23.77 -19.24
C LEU A 554 24.70 -24.79 -19.23
N VAL A 555 24.88 -25.90 -18.54
CA VAL A 555 23.85 -26.89 -18.26
C VAL A 555 23.42 -26.71 -16.81
N GLU A 556 22.14 -26.49 -16.55
CA GLU A 556 21.62 -26.23 -15.21
C GLU A 556 20.49 -27.18 -14.87
N TYR A 557 20.63 -27.87 -13.74
CA TYR A 557 19.58 -28.65 -13.13
C TYR A 557 18.81 -27.80 -12.12
N THR A 558 17.49 -27.70 -12.30
CA THR A 558 16.62 -26.82 -11.52
C THR A 558 15.43 -27.60 -10.98
N LEU A 559 15.07 -27.38 -9.71
CA LEU A 559 13.89 -28.02 -9.12
C LEU A 559 13.22 -27.22 -8.00
N PHE A 560 11.95 -27.58 -7.75
CA PHE A 560 11.13 -27.06 -6.65
C PHE A 560 10.93 -28.13 -5.58
N SER A 561 11.29 -27.85 -4.32
CA SER A 561 11.00 -28.72 -3.18
C SER A 561 11.11 -27.99 -1.84
N ASN A 562 10.63 -28.59 -0.75
CA ASN A 562 10.66 -27.98 0.59
C ASN A 562 12.09 -27.93 1.18
N ARG A 563 12.97 -28.82 0.72
CA ARG A 563 14.38 -28.92 1.15
C ARG A 563 15.34 -29.03 -0.03
N PRO A 564 16.51 -28.35 0.01
CA PRO A 564 17.56 -28.58 -0.97
C PRO A 564 18.03 -30.03 -0.98
N LEU A 565 18.51 -30.51 -2.11
CA LEU A 565 19.16 -31.82 -2.21
C LEU A 565 20.54 -31.80 -1.57
N LEU A 566 21.09 -32.98 -1.30
CA LEU A 566 22.50 -33.16 -0.98
C LEU A 566 23.36 -32.86 -2.22
N PRO A 567 24.58 -32.32 -2.08
CA PRO A 567 25.48 -32.00 -3.20
C PRO A 567 25.61 -33.13 -4.23
N ARG A 568 25.81 -34.37 -3.78
CA ARG A 568 25.96 -35.56 -4.63
C ARG A 568 24.72 -35.87 -5.49
N GLU A 569 23.53 -35.55 -4.99
CA GLU A 569 22.28 -35.79 -5.74
C GLU A 569 22.17 -34.84 -6.94
N TYR A 570 22.64 -33.59 -6.81
CA TYR A 570 22.74 -32.69 -7.97
C TYR A 570 23.77 -33.19 -8.97
N GLU A 571 24.96 -33.58 -8.51
CA GLU A 571 26.04 -34.06 -9.38
C GLU A 571 25.62 -35.32 -10.15
N GLN A 572 24.95 -36.25 -9.49
CA GLN A 572 24.40 -37.44 -10.12
C GLN A 572 23.35 -37.09 -11.18
N ALA A 573 22.40 -36.20 -10.86
CA ALA A 573 21.39 -35.77 -11.83
C ALA A 573 22.01 -35.08 -13.06
N MET A 574 23.01 -34.23 -12.85
CA MET A 574 23.78 -33.57 -13.92
C MET A 574 24.49 -34.60 -14.83
N GLN A 575 25.21 -35.55 -14.23
CA GLN A 575 25.91 -36.61 -14.97
C GLN A 575 24.95 -37.50 -15.76
N THR A 576 23.86 -37.94 -15.14
CA THR A 576 22.81 -38.73 -15.80
C THR A 576 22.22 -37.97 -16.98
N TYR A 577 21.91 -36.68 -16.82
CA TYR A 577 21.35 -35.88 -17.91
C TYR A 577 22.35 -35.69 -19.06
N LEU A 578 23.62 -35.40 -18.76
CA LEU A 578 24.67 -35.29 -19.79
C LEU A 578 24.84 -36.60 -20.57
N HIS A 579 24.93 -37.73 -19.88
CA HIS A 579 25.10 -39.05 -20.50
C HIS A 579 23.85 -39.51 -21.27
N GLU A 580 22.70 -39.52 -20.61
CA GLU A 580 21.50 -40.16 -21.14
C GLU A 580 20.71 -39.27 -22.08
N VAL A 581 20.69 -37.95 -21.84
CA VAL A 581 19.87 -37.00 -22.62
C VAL A 581 20.71 -36.27 -23.66
N LEU A 582 21.81 -35.64 -23.26
CA LEU A 582 22.66 -34.88 -24.20
C LEU A 582 23.66 -35.75 -24.97
N LYS A 583 23.87 -37.00 -24.54
CA LYS A 583 24.84 -37.95 -25.13
C LYS A 583 26.28 -37.40 -25.10
N ILE A 584 26.65 -36.75 -23.98
CA ILE A 584 27.96 -36.16 -23.74
C ILE A 584 28.64 -36.89 -22.58
N ASP A 585 29.70 -37.63 -22.90
CA ASP A 585 30.52 -38.37 -21.93
C ASP A 585 31.85 -37.69 -21.61
N ASP A 586 32.43 -37.02 -22.60
CA ASP A 586 33.72 -36.34 -22.49
C ASP A 586 33.50 -34.83 -22.45
N TYR A 587 33.77 -34.23 -21.29
CA TYR A 587 33.62 -32.81 -21.05
C TYR A 587 34.51 -32.35 -19.90
N ARG A 588 34.86 -31.06 -19.92
CA ARG A 588 35.55 -30.38 -18.83
C ARG A 588 34.62 -29.35 -18.20
N ILE A 589 34.41 -29.42 -16.89
CA ILE A 589 33.68 -28.39 -16.15
C ILE A 589 34.62 -27.19 -15.96
N THR A 590 34.29 -26.06 -16.59
CA THR A 590 35.09 -24.83 -16.53
C THR A 590 34.61 -23.89 -15.42
N ARG A 591 33.31 -23.95 -15.07
CA ARG A 591 32.70 -23.17 -13.98
C ARG A 591 31.49 -23.89 -13.41
N GLN A 592 31.18 -23.60 -12.15
CA GLN A 592 29.96 -24.06 -11.49
C GLN A 592 29.21 -22.89 -10.86
N GLU A 593 27.89 -23.00 -10.83
CA GLU A 593 27.01 -22.11 -10.07
C GLU A 593 25.94 -22.90 -9.32
N SER A 594 25.42 -22.34 -8.24
CA SER A 594 24.32 -22.93 -7.49
C SER A 594 23.60 -21.88 -6.68
N GLY A 595 22.30 -22.07 -6.44
CA GLY A 595 21.52 -21.15 -5.62
C GLY A 595 20.31 -21.82 -5.02
N VAL A 596 19.81 -21.21 -3.94
CA VAL A 596 18.55 -21.56 -3.30
C VAL A 596 17.75 -20.26 -3.19
N ILE A 597 16.59 -20.25 -3.81
CA ILE A 597 15.67 -19.13 -3.86
C ILE A 597 14.41 -19.52 -3.09
N PRO A 598 14.07 -18.82 -1.99
CA PRO A 598 12.80 -19.05 -1.32
C PRO A 598 11.66 -18.58 -2.21
N ILE A 599 10.65 -19.43 -2.36
CA ILE A 599 9.49 -19.21 -3.21
C ILE A 599 8.23 -19.35 -2.37
N THR A 600 7.42 -18.30 -2.33
CA THR A 600 6.22 -18.26 -1.47
C THR A 600 5.19 -17.29 -2.03
N ASP A 601 3.92 -17.55 -1.74
CA ASP A 601 2.81 -16.62 -1.96
C ASP A 601 2.57 -15.67 -0.78
N ARG A 602 3.43 -15.71 0.25
CA ARG A 602 3.42 -14.73 1.34
C ARG A 602 3.63 -13.31 0.79
N PRO A 603 2.77 -12.33 1.17
CA PRO A 603 3.00 -10.94 0.82
C PRO A 603 4.31 -10.41 1.42
N TYR A 604 5.11 -9.73 0.61
CA TYR A 604 6.32 -9.06 1.06
C TYR A 604 6.03 -7.58 1.34
N PRO A 605 6.12 -7.12 2.60
CA PRO A 605 5.95 -5.71 2.90
C PRO A 605 7.08 -4.90 2.25
N ARG A 606 6.68 -3.98 1.37
CA ARG A 606 7.59 -3.07 0.66
C ARG A 606 8.15 -1.98 1.57
N ARG A 607 7.40 -1.56 2.60
CA ARG A 607 7.84 -0.58 3.59
C ARG A 607 8.23 -1.28 4.87
N LEU A 608 9.32 -0.85 5.51
CA LEU A 608 9.71 -1.39 6.80
C LEU A 608 8.70 -1.01 7.89
N SER A 609 8.30 0.26 7.96
CA SER A 609 7.24 0.70 8.86
C SER A 609 5.91 0.87 8.14
N GLU A 610 4.82 0.51 8.83
CA GLU A 610 3.45 0.86 8.45
C GLU A 610 3.16 2.37 8.64
N ARG A 611 4.10 3.12 9.24
CA ARG A 611 3.99 4.57 9.43
C ARG A 611 4.13 5.30 8.09
N ALA A 612 3.33 6.35 7.93
CA ALA A 612 3.34 7.24 6.78
C ALA A 612 4.71 7.90 6.48
N ALA A 613 5.55 8.05 7.52
CA ALA A 613 6.88 8.64 7.47
C ALA A 613 8.02 7.62 7.26
N GLY A 614 7.73 6.38 6.89
CA GLY A 614 8.75 5.38 6.58
C GLY A 614 9.74 5.89 5.54
N ARG A 615 11.02 5.61 5.74
CA ARG A 615 12.16 6.04 4.90
C ARG A 615 12.92 4.86 4.29
N VAL A 616 12.47 3.63 4.55
CA VAL A 616 13.07 2.40 4.06
C VAL A 616 12.10 1.69 3.11
N LEU A 617 12.57 1.42 1.89
CA LEU A 617 11.88 0.59 0.90
C LEU A 617 12.64 -0.72 0.70
N SER A 618 11.98 -1.85 0.95
CA SER A 618 12.49 -3.18 0.59
C SER A 618 12.47 -3.36 -0.93
N ILE A 619 13.59 -3.79 -1.51
CA ILE A 619 13.75 -4.04 -2.95
C ILE A 619 14.23 -5.48 -3.20
N GLY A 620 14.22 -5.93 -4.46
CA GLY A 620 14.71 -7.27 -4.83
C GLY A 620 13.92 -8.41 -4.17
N MET A 621 14.63 -9.47 -3.75
CA MET A 621 14.02 -10.62 -3.06
C MET A 621 13.27 -10.17 -1.79
N GLN A 622 13.88 -9.30 -0.99
CA GLN A 622 13.30 -8.76 0.23
C GLN A 622 12.03 -7.93 -0.03
N GLY A 623 11.95 -7.28 -1.20
CA GLY A 623 10.77 -6.57 -1.69
C GLY A 623 9.79 -7.43 -2.52
N GLY A 624 9.91 -8.76 -2.48
CA GLY A 624 9.04 -9.69 -3.20
C GLY A 624 9.08 -9.53 -4.72
N ARG A 625 10.25 -9.22 -5.30
CA ARG A 625 10.41 -9.05 -6.76
C ARG A 625 10.76 -10.34 -7.50
N ILE A 626 10.84 -11.46 -6.80
CA ILE A 626 10.95 -12.79 -7.42
C ILE A 626 9.54 -13.30 -7.67
N LYS A 627 9.26 -13.74 -8.91
CA LYS A 627 7.98 -14.36 -9.22
C LYS A 627 7.88 -15.72 -8.51
N PRO A 628 6.89 -15.94 -7.63
CA PRO A 628 6.83 -17.17 -6.85
C PRO A 628 6.79 -18.43 -7.72
N SER A 629 5.88 -18.51 -8.68
CA SER A 629 5.69 -19.72 -9.51
C SER A 629 6.86 -20.13 -10.41
N THR A 630 7.88 -19.28 -10.59
CA THR A 630 8.92 -19.49 -11.62
C THR A 630 10.33 -19.08 -11.21
N GLY A 631 10.50 -18.24 -10.19
CA GLY A 631 11.78 -17.68 -9.81
C GLY A 631 12.26 -16.51 -10.69
N PHE A 632 11.50 -16.09 -11.70
CA PHE A 632 11.90 -14.98 -12.56
C PHE A 632 12.00 -13.67 -11.78
N ALA A 633 13.16 -13.02 -11.88
CA ALA A 633 13.47 -11.82 -11.10
C ALA A 633 14.05 -10.68 -11.94
N PHE A 634 14.84 -10.96 -12.99
CA PHE A 634 15.63 -9.93 -13.69
C PHE A 634 14.78 -8.79 -14.24
N MET A 635 13.83 -9.07 -15.15
CA MET A 635 12.98 -8.02 -15.72
C MET A 635 12.04 -7.38 -14.68
N ARG A 636 11.65 -8.12 -13.65
CA ARG A 636 10.83 -7.58 -12.54
C ARG A 636 11.63 -6.56 -11.74
N VAL A 637 12.90 -6.82 -11.45
CA VAL A 637 13.81 -5.90 -10.77
C VAL A 637 14.06 -4.65 -11.63
N GLN A 638 14.19 -4.80 -12.95
CA GLN A 638 14.35 -3.63 -13.84
C GLN A 638 13.09 -2.76 -13.86
N ALA A 639 11.92 -3.38 -14.00
CA ALA A 639 10.65 -2.66 -13.93
C ALA A 639 10.45 -1.98 -12.56
N ASP A 640 10.83 -2.65 -11.46
CA ASP A 640 10.76 -2.11 -10.10
C ASP A 640 11.70 -0.91 -9.92
N SER A 641 12.95 -1.02 -10.38
CA SER A 641 13.94 0.05 -10.31
C SER A 641 13.48 1.29 -11.09
N ALA A 642 12.97 1.10 -12.32
CA ALA A 642 12.40 2.18 -13.12
C ALA A 642 11.19 2.84 -12.43
N ALA A 643 10.29 2.04 -11.84
CA ALA A 643 9.12 2.55 -11.12
C ALA A 643 9.52 3.36 -9.87
N ILE A 644 10.52 2.89 -9.12
CA ILE A 644 11.06 3.61 -7.95
C ILE A 644 11.61 4.98 -8.38
N VAL A 645 12.42 5.03 -9.43
CA VAL A 645 12.97 6.29 -9.95
C VAL A 645 11.85 7.23 -10.42
N GLN A 646 10.86 6.71 -11.14
CA GLN A 646 9.71 7.51 -11.57
C GLN A 646 8.93 8.08 -10.37
N SER A 647 8.73 7.26 -9.34
CA SER A 647 8.07 7.67 -8.10
C SER A 647 8.82 8.80 -7.41
N LEU A 648 10.16 8.70 -7.32
CA LEU A 648 11.00 9.74 -6.76
C LEU A 648 10.94 11.04 -7.58
N LEU A 649 10.86 10.96 -8.92
CA LEU A 649 10.76 12.13 -9.78
C LEU A 649 9.40 12.84 -9.66
N GLU A 650 8.31 12.08 -9.61
CA GLU A 650 6.94 12.63 -9.62
C GLU A 650 6.45 13.04 -8.23
N HIS A 651 6.92 12.34 -7.20
CA HIS A 651 6.35 12.42 -5.85
C HIS A 651 7.38 12.67 -4.75
N ASP A 652 8.67 12.74 -5.09
CA ASP A 652 9.77 12.95 -4.13
C ASP A 652 9.80 11.87 -3.02
N GLN A 653 9.28 10.67 -3.33
CA GLN A 653 9.20 9.50 -2.46
C GLN A 653 9.11 8.21 -3.29
N PRO A 654 9.64 7.06 -2.82
CA PRO A 654 9.83 5.87 -3.66
C PRO A 654 8.69 4.84 -3.62
N PHE A 655 7.53 5.15 -3.05
CA PHE A 655 6.48 4.18 -2.74
C PHE A 655 5.23 4.26 -3.63
N ALA A 656 5.09 5.27 -4.49
CA ALA A 656 4.02 5.28 -5.49
C ALA A 656 4.50 4.48 -6.71
N ILE A 657 4.54 3.17 -6.52
CA ILE A 657 4.95 2.17 -7.51
C ILE A 657 3.76 1.26 -7.80
N PRO A 658 3.63 0.68 -9.01
CA PRO A 658 2.55 -0.23 -9.33
C PRO A 658 2.50 -1.42 -8.35
N GLY A 659 1.33 -1.70 -7.80
CA GLY A 659 1.11 -2.86 -6.91
C GLY A 659 1.08 -4.19 -7.67
N ASP A 660 1.26 -5.29 -6.94
CA ASP A 660 1.20 -6.63 -7.53
C ASP A 660 -0.24 -7.00 -7.90
N SER A 661 -0.42 -7.57 -9.09
CA SER A 661 -1.74 -7.92 -9.62
C SER A 661 -2.38 -9.07 -8.83
N GLU A 662 -3.57 -8.84 -8.26
CA GLU A 662 -4.30 -9.85 -7.47
C GLU A 662 -4.56 -11.16 -8.21
N ARG A 663 -4.83 -11.09 -9.51
CA ARG A 663 -5.03 -12.29 -10.34
C ARG A 663 -3.76 -13.14 -10.43
N TYR A 664 -2.60 -12.52 -10.56
CA TYR A 664 -1.34 -13.24 -10.67
C TYR A 664 -0.90 -13.79 -9.32
N ARG A 665 -1.21 -13.10 -8.22
CA ARG A 665 -1.09 -13.67 -6.87
C ARG A 665 -1.90 -14.96 -6.74
N LEU A 666 -3.14 -14.98 -7.21
CA LEU A 666 -3.96 -16.20 -7.23
C LEU A 666 -3.36 -17.30 -8.11
N TYR A 667 -2.91 -16.97 -9.33
CA TYR A 667 -2.29 -17.97 -10.23
C TYR A 667 -1.00 -18.55 -9.65
N ASP A 668 -0.20 -17.73 -8.99
CA ASP A 668 1.02 -18.15 -8.33
C ASP A 668 0.70 -19.08 -7.15
N SER A 669 -0.26 -18.73 -6.27
CA SER A 669 -0.72 -19.62 -5.19
C SER A 669 -1.24 -20.96 -5.72
N LEU A 670 -2.03 -20.97 -6.79
CA LEU A 670 -2.54 -22.21 -7.38
C LEU A 670 -1.41 -23.10 -7.91
N LEU A 671 -0.41 -22.53 -8.59
CA LEU A 671 0.70 -23.32 -9.10
C LEU A 671 1.60 -23.84 -7.97
N LEU A 672 1.83 -23.05 -6.92
CA LEU A 672 2.59 -23.48 -5.75
C LEU A 672 1.89 -24.63 -5.02
N ASP A 673 0.57 -24.57 -4.84
CA ASP A 673 -0.22 -25.66 -4.25
C ASP A 673 -0.05 -26.95 -5.07
N ILE A 674 -0.14 -26.86 -6.40
CA ILE A 674 0.07 -28.02 -7.30
C ILE A 674 1.51 -28.53 -7.20
N MET A 675 2.51 -27.66 -7.16
CA MET A 675 3.92 -28.07 -7.00
C MET A 675 4.18 -28.79 -5.68
N GLU A 676 3.46 -28.42 -4.62
CA GLU A 676 3.61 -29.01 -3.29
C GLU A 676 2.86 -30.35 -3.16
N HIS A 677 1.65 -30.46 -3.70
CA HIS A 677 0.77 -31.62 -3.48
C HIS A 677 0.69 -32.59 -4.66
N ASP A 678 0.84 -32.12 -5.89
CA ASP A 678 0.69 -32.88 -7.13
C ASP A 678 1.84 -32.58 -8.13
N PRO A 679 3.13 -32.63 -7.72
CA PRO A 679 4.27 -32.17 -8.53
C PRO A 679 4.40 -32.87 -9.89
N GLU A 680 3.95 -34.12 -10.01
CA GLU A 680 3.95 -34.89 -11.26
C GLU A 680 3.03 -34.29 -12.34
N ARG A 681 2.04 -33.47 -11.95
CA ARG A 681 1.12 -32.81 -12.89
C ARG A 681 1.76 -31.60 -13.56
N ILE A 682 2.83 -31.04 -13.00
CA ILE A 682 3.46 -29.80 -13.48
C ILE A 682 3.99 -29.96 -14.91
N GLN A 683 4.64 -31.08 -15.22
CA GLN A 683 5.11 -31.38 -16.57
C GLN A 683 3.98 -31.32 -17.60
N ALA A 684 2.81 -31.89 -17.30
CA ALA A 684 1.65 -31.87 -18.19
C ALA A 684 1.03 -30.47 -18.33
N ILE A 685 1.04 -29.67 -17.26
CA ILE A 685 0.58 -28.27 -17.28
C ILE A 685 1.48 -27.43 -18.20
N PHE A 686 2.80 -27.51 -18.04
CA PHE A 686 3.75 -26.81 -18.89
C PHE A 686 3.69 -27.32 -20.35
N ALA A 687 3.49 -28.63 -20.56
CA ALA A 687 3.26 -29.20 -21.89
C ALA A 687 2.07 -28.53 -22.58
N ALA A 688 0.93 -28.45 -21.88
CA ALA A 688 -0.28 -27.83 -22.41
C ALA A 688 -0.08 -26.33 -22.68
N LEU A 689 0.58 -25.63 -21.76
CA LEU A 689 0.87 -24.20 -21.88
C LEU A 689 1.65 -23.89 -23.16
N PHE A 690 2.76 -24.59 -23.42
CA PHE A 690 3.62 -24.32 -24.56
C PHE A 690 3.11 -24.94 -25.88
N LYS A 691 2.42 -26.08 -25.86
CA LYS A 691 1.90 -26.72 -27.09
C LYS A 691 0.63 -26.07 -27.63
N ARG A 692 -0.21 -25.50 -26.76
CA ARG A 692 -1.55 -25.00 -27.13
C ARG A 692 -1.62 -23.47 -27.25
N ASN A 693 -0.55 -22.76 -26.94
CA ASN A 693 -0.50 -21.30 -27.00
C ASN A 693 0.74 -20.84 -27.76
N SER A 694 0.66 -19.67 -28.39
CA SER A 694 1.85 -19.09 -29.02
C SER A 694 2.88 -18.67 -27.96
N ILE A 695 4.16 -18.75 -28.29
CA ILE A 695 5.24 -18.38 -27.37
C ILE A 695 5.11 -16.92 -26.90
N GLU A 696 4.61 -16.01 -27.75
CA GLU A 696 4.39 -14.61 -27.41
C GLU A 696 3.33 -14.44 -26.31
N GLN A 697 2.26 -15.25 -26.35
CA GLN A 697 1.23 -15.26 -25.31
C GLN A 697 1.77 -15.81 -24.00
N VAL A 698 2.54 -16.90 -24.06
CA VAL A 698 3.15 -17.53 -22.87
C VAL A 698 4.12 -16.56 -22.19
N LEU A 699 5.07 -15.98 -22.92
CA LEU A 699 6.04 -15.04 -22.35
C LEU A 699 5.36 -13.77 -21.81
N SER A 700 4.36 -13.25 -22.52
CA SER A 700 3.56 -12.11 -22.02
C SER A 700 2.77 -12.47 -20.74
N PHE A 701 2.33 -13.71 -20.58
CA PHE A 701 1.67 -14.17 -19.36
C PHE A 701 2.65 -14.30 -18.20
N LEU A 702 3.82 -14.90 -18.44
CA LEU A 702 4.88 -15.07 -17.45
C LEU A 702 5.41 -13.72 -16.93
N ASP A 703 5.43 -12.70 -17.80
CA ASP A 703 5.77 -11.31 -17.46
C ASP A 703 4.61 -10.51 -16.84
N GLU A 704 3.44 -11.11 -16.66
CA GLU A 704 2.24 -10.48 -16.09
C GLU A 704 1.64 -9.33 -16.92
N ARG A 705 2.02 -9.25 -18.21
CA ARG A 705 1.56 -8.21 -19.14
C ARG A 705 0.29 -8.57 -19.90
N ALA A 706 -0.16 -9.83 -19.83
CA ALA A 706 -1.34 -10.29 -20.54
C ALA A 706 -2.65 -9.69 -19.96
N SER A 707 -3.60 -9.39 -20.86
CA SER A 707 -4.95 -8.93 -20.49
C SER A 707 -5.77 -10.03 -19.82
N LEU A 708 -6.84 -9.67 -19.12
CA LEU A 708 -7.72 -10.66 -18.48
C LEU A 708 -8.30 -11.65 -19.50
N ALA A 709 -8.72 -11.17 -20.66
CA ALA A 709 -9.24 -12.02 -21.73
C ALA A 709 -8.19 -13.01 -22.27
N GLN A 710 -6.93 -12.57 -22.40
CA GLN A 710 -5.83 -13.45 -22.80
C GLN A 710 -5.55 -14.51 -21.73
N ASN A 711 -5.57 -14.14 -20.44
CA ASN A 711 -5.37 -15.08 -19.33
C ASN A 711 -6.46 -16.15 -19.31
N VAL A 712 -7.74 -15.78 -19.44
CA VAL A 712 -8.85 -16.73 -19.47
C VAL A 712 -8.71 -17.72 -20.63
N ARG A 713 -8.41 -17.22 -21.84
CA ARG A 713 -8.20 -18.10 -23.01
C ARG A 713 -7.04 -19.07 -22.79
N MET A 714 -5.94 -18.60 -22.22
CA MET A 714 -4.76 -19.42 -21.99
C MET A 714 -5.01 -20.46 -20.88
N ILE A 715 -5.62 -20.07 -19.76
CA ILE A 715 -6.00 -20.98 -18.66
C ILE A 715 -6.95 -22.06 -19.16
N ALA A 716 -7.89 -21.72 -20.06
CA ALA A 716 -8.79 -22.70 -20.66
C ALA A 716 -8.08 -23.79 -21.50
N THR A 717 -6.81 -23.58 -21.89
CA THR A 717 -6.02 -24.61 -22.57
C THR A 717 -5.35 -25.61 -21.63
N LEU A 718 -5.29 -25.31 -20.33
CA LEU A 718 -4.60 -26.10 -19.31
C LEU A 718 -5.50 -27.24 -18.78
N PRO A 719 -4.93 -28.33 -18.25
CA PRO A 719 -5.70 -29.40 -17.63
C PRO A 719 -6.45 -28.86 -16.39
N PRO A 720 -7.80 -28.85 -16.36
CA PRO A 720 -8.55 -28.14 -15.31
C PRO A 720 -8.48 -28.83 -13.94
N ALA A 721 -8.38 -30.16 -13.91
CA ALA A 721 -8.45 -30.95 -12.68
C ALA A 721 -7.45 -30.52 -11.58
N PRO A 722 -6.12 -30.40 -11.84
CA PRO A 722 -5.18 -29.92 -10.82
C PRO A 722 -5.52 -28.53 -10.26
N PHE A 723 -5.98 -27.61 -11.11
CA PHE A 723 -6.31 -26.26 -10.66
C PHE A 723 -7.61 -26.21 -9.83
N LEU A 724 -8.60 -27.04 -10.16
CA LEU A 724 -9.83 -27.16 -9.37
C LEU A 724 -9.56 -27.74 -7.98
N GLN A 725 -8.71 -28.78 -7.90
CA GLN A 725 -8.27 -29.37 -6.64
C GLN A 725 -7.48 -28.37 -5.78
N ALA A 726 -6.55 -27.64 -6.39
CA ALA A 726 -5.82 -26.57 -5.71
C ALA A 726 -6.76 -25.47 -5.21
N LEU A 727 -7.78 -25.09 -5.99
CA LEU A 727 -8.76 -24.09 -5.58
C LEU A 727 -9.60 -24.56 -4.38
N GLU A 728 -9.98 -25.83 -4.34
CA GLU A 728 -10.70 -26.44 -3.21
C GLU A 728 -9.84 -26.46 -1.94
N ARG A 729 -8.55 -26.84 -2.03
CA ARG A 729 -7.60 -26.80 -0.92
C ARG A 729 -7.37 -25.38 -0.40
N LEU A 730 -7.25 -24.40 -1.28
CA LEU A 730 -7.12 -22.98 -0.91
C LEU A 730 -8.40 -22.44 -0.24
N GLY A 731 -9.59 -22.90 -0.66
CA GLY A 731 -10.87 -22.54 -0.07
C GLY A 731 -11.03 -23.09 1.35
N THR A 732 -10.75 -24.38 1.53
CA THR A 732 -10.89 -25.09 2.81
C THR A 732 -9.82 -24.69 3.84
N SER A 733 -8.60 -24.34 3.41
CA SER A 733 -7.55 -23.80 4.28
C SER A 733 -7.89 -22.41 4.85
N LYS A 734 -8.71 -21.60 4.15
CA LYS A 734 -9.23 -20.34 4.70
C LYS A 734 -10.33 -20.56 5.76
N GLU A 735 -11.08 -21.66 5.68
CA GLU A 735 -12.14 -21.99 6.65
C GLU A 735 -11.58 -22.64 7.93
N ARG A 736 -10.57 -23.52 7.85
CA ARG A 736 -9.96 -24.15 9.05
C ARG A 736 -9.26 -23.18 10.00
N VAL A 737 -8.81 -22.03 9.50
CA VAL A 737 -8.18 -20.97 10.33
C VAL A 737 -9.23 -20.17 11.12
N VAL A 738 -10.51 -20.20 10.70
CA VAL A 738 -11.60 -19.54 11.43
C VAL A 738 -12.07 -20.37 12.63
N GLU A 739 -11.88 -21.69 12.62
CA GLU A 739 -12.34 -22.57 13.71
C GLU A 739 -11.28 -22.89 14.78
N THR A 740 -10.01 -22.54 14.57
CA THR A 740 -8.92 -22.82 15.55
C THR A 740 -8.21 -21.58 16.09
N THR A 741 -8.81 -20.39 16.05
CA THR A 741 -8.19 -19.19 16.65
C THR A 741 -9.09 -18.36 17.57
#